data_AF-A0A9D5T6U3-F1
#
_entry.id   AF-A0A9D5T6U3-F1
#
_cell.length_a   1.000
_cell.length_b   1.000
_cell.length_c   1.000
_cell.angle_alpha   90.00
_cell.angle_beta   90.00
_cell.angle_gamma   90.00
#
_symmetry.space_group_name_H-M   'P 1'
#
loop_
_entity.id
_entity.type
_entity.pdbx_description
1 polymer ?
#
loop_
_entity_poly.entity_id
_entity_poly.type
_entity_poly.pdbx_seq_one_letter_code
_entity_poly.pdbx_strand_id
1 'polypeptide(L)'
;MRIALTGNPNSGKTTMFNALTGRNEKVGNWAGVTVDKKEHQIKKALTDGEQIIAVDLPGAYSMSPFTSEESITSSYVKNENPDVIINIVDADNLSRSLFFTTQLLELGIPVVVALNKSDIGKKKGNKIDADKLSQKLGCPVVKTVSTASEGLKVLIETAALQVGKKQTAPYIQDNIDLTDKSQVETADRKRFEFVNNIVKQVESRKTLTKNKNVGDKIDDVLTNKWLGIPIFAAVMFLVFYISQTTLGTWIAEGVEIGDTFIPGLVPLLETFQGFVGELLKNANPLISAILVDGVIGGVVAVVGFLPLVMVMYFLIALLEDCGYMSRAAVVLDPIFKKVGLSGKSVIPFVITVGCAVPGIMASRTIRNERERRATAMLAPFMPCGAKIPVIALFAGAFFKDAWWVSALMYFSGIALIFLGALLINLITGYKARKSFFIIELPEYKAPSFWGAFKSMCSRGWAYIVKAATIILLCNMAIQLMQTFTWKFTVAQSADTSILASIASPFAYILVPIVGVLSWQLAAAAITGFIAKENVVGTLAVCFVGLENLIDTEELALMEGAGSEVAGIMAISKVAALAYLMFNLYTPPCFAAIGAMNAEMKSAKWLWGGIGLQLAVGYTVSYLVYTIGSIIVGDTLNVGAAIGGLIAVIIITAFIIGLIINTNKKMKTEYSLNKK
;
A
#
# COMPACT_ATOMS: atom_id res chain seq x y z
N MET A 1 -30.90 -4.99 -28.79
CA MET A 1 -31.05 -4.22 -27.53
C MET A 1 -29.85 -4.47 -26.64
N ARG A 2 -29.23 -3.41 -26.09
CA ARG A 2 -28.13 -3.49 -25.12
C ARG A 2 -28.61 -3.04 -23.76
N ILE A 3 -28.58 -3.95 -22.79
CA ILE A 3 -28.93 -3.70 -21.40
C ILE A 3 -27.64 -3.65 -20.59
N ALA A 4 -27.37 -2.51 -19.96
CA ALA A 4 -26.24 -2.36 -19.05
C ALA A 4 -26.66 -2.76 -17.62
N LEU A 5 -25.96 -3.72 -17.02
CA LEU A 5 -26.14 -4.12 -15.63
C LEU A 5 -25.13 -3.39 -14.76
N THR A 6 -25.62 -2.61 -13.80
CA THR A 6 -24.78 -1.90 -12.83
C THR A 6 -25.37 -1.99 -11.43
N GLY A 7 -24.61 -1.59 -10.43
CA GLY A 7 -25.03 -1.60 -9.02
C GLY A 7 -23.84 -1.53 -8.09
N ASN A 8 -24.09 -1.51 -6.79
CA ASN A 8 -23.00 -1.50 -5.83
C ASN A 8 -22.23 -2.83 -5.81
N PRO A 9 -20.94 -2.82 -5.44
CA PRO A 9 -20.22 -4.04 -5.09
C PRO A 9 -21.00 -4.86 -4.04
N ASN A 10 -21.01 -6.18 -4.22
CA ASN A 10 -21.74 -7.15 -3.38
C ASN A 10 -23.29 -7.07 -3.42
N SER A 11 -23.90 -6.31 -4.34
CA SER A 11 -25.37 -6.28 -4.50
C SER A 11 -25.96 -7.54 -5.16
N GLY A 12 -25.11 -8.50 -5.55
CA GLY A 12 -25.51 -9.72 -6.27
C GLY A 12 -25.46 -9.60 -7.80
N LYS A 13 -24.85 -8.53 -8.33
CA LYS A 13 -24.70 -8.28 -9.78
C LYS A 13 -24.12 -9.46 -10.57
N THR A 14 -22.96 -9.99 -10.16
CA THR A 14 -22.33 -11.12 -10.86
C THR A 14 -23.19 -12.38 -10.82
N THR A 15 -23.87 -12.64 -9.69
CA THR A 15 -24.82 -13.74 -9.56
C THR A 15 -26.01 -13.58 -10.51
N MET A 16 -26.56 -12.36 -10.60
CA MET A 16 -27.65 -12.04 -11.53
C MET A 16 -27.21 -12.18 -12.99
N PHE A 17 -26.03 -11.65 -13.34
CA PHE A 17 -25.47 -11.74 -14.69
C PHE A 17 -25.28 -13.21 -15.11
N ASN A 18 -24.76 -14.05 -14.22
CA ASN A 18 -24.63 -15.49 -14.45
C ASN A 18 -25.99 -16.18 -14.61
N ALA A 19 -26.99 -15.80 -13.80
CA ALA A 19 -28.33 -16.36 -13.91
C ALA A 19 -28.98 -16.04 -15.26
N LEU A 20 -28.82 -14.79 -15.74
CA LEU A 20 -29.37 -14.29 -17.01
C LEU A 20 -28.66 -14.87 -18.24
N THR A 21 -27.34 -15.04 -18.19
CA THR A 21 -26.52 -15.46 -19.36
C THR A 21 -26.20 -16.96 -19.37
N GLY A 22 -26.27 -17.64 -18.22
CA GLY A 22 -25.91 -19.06 -18.07
C GLY A 22 -24.41 -19.32 -17.98
N ARG A 23 -23.59 -18.28 -17.81
CA ARG A 23 -22.14 -18.40 -17.63
C ARG A 23 -21.78 -18.59 -16.15
N ASN A 24 -20.63 -19.20 -15.91
CA ASN A 24 -20.02 -19.31 -14.57
C ASN A 24 -18.91 -18.26 -14.41
N GLU A 25 -19.24 -16.98 -14.58
CA GLU A 25 -18.27 -15.91 -14.38
C GLU A 25 -17.94 -15.78 -12.89
N LYS A 26 -16.65 -15.73 -12.57
CA LYS A 26 -16.18 -15.35 -11.23
C LYS A 26 -16.03 -13.83 -11.15
N VAL A 27 -16.10 -13.27 -9.94
CA VAL A 27 -15.78 -11.87 -9.68
C VAL A 27 -14.30 -11.65 -10.06
N GLY A 28 -14.08 -11.03 -11.22
CA GLY A 28 -12.74 -10.69 -11.72
C GLY A 28 -12.32 -9.30 -11.28
N ASN A 29 -11.00 -9.09 -11.14
CA ASN A 29 -10.42 -7.78 -10.82
C ASN A 29 -10.26 -6.93 -12.09
N TRP A 30 -10.99 -5.82 -12.19
CA TRP A 30 -10.89 -4.83 -13.28
C TRP A 30 -9.73 -3.83 -13.08
N ALA A 31 -8.55 -4.32 -12.69
CA ALA A 31 -7.42 -3.46 -12.34
C ALA A 31 -6.36 -3.40 -13.46
N GLY A 32 -6.42 -2.35 -14.28
CA GLY A 32 -5.36 -1.90 -15.19
C GLY A 32 -5.45 -2.46 -16.62
N VAL A 33 -6.30 -1.82 -17.45
CA VAL A 33 -6.41 -1.80 -18.95
C VAL A 33 -6.14 -3.13 -19.72
N THR A 34 -6.92 -3.61 -20.67
CA THR A 34 -8.07 -3.16 -21.48
C THR A 34 -9.41 -3.68 -20.92
N VAL A 35 -10.47 -2.87 -20.99
CA VAL A 35 -11.82 -3.32 -20.63
C VAL A 35 -12.31 -4.25 -21.72
N ASP A 36 -12.07 -5.56 -21.58
CA ASP A 36 -12.83 -6.53 -22.36
C ASP A 36 -14.29 -6.36 -21.94
N LYS A 37 -15.09 -5.73 -22.82
CA LYS A 37 -16.51 -5.53 -22.60
C LYS A 37 -17.14 -6.91 -22.45
N LYS A 38 -17.63 -7.22 -21.25
CA LYS A 38 -18.31 -8.49 -20.98
C LYS A 38 -19.74 -8.41 -21.51
N GLU A 39 -19.88 -8.57 -22.82
CA GLU A 39 -21.16 -8.59 -23.51
C GLU A 39 -21.56 -10.05 -23.79
N HIS A 40 -22.75 -10.44 -23.35
CA HIS A 40 -23.27 -11.78 -23.59
C HIS A 40 -24.76 -11.72 -23.90
N GLN A 41 -25.24 -12.63 -24.75
CA GLN A 41 -26.67 -12.79 -25.00
C GLN A 41 -27.35 -13.36 -23.74
N ILE A 42 -28.52 -12.80 -23.42
CA ILE A 42 -29.39 -13.34 -22.37
C ILE A 42 -30.01 -14.66 -22.86
N LYS A 43 -30.26 -15.60 -21.94
CA LYS A 43 -30.95 -16.87 -22.26
C LYS A 43 -32.28 -16.61 -22.97
N LYS A 44 -32.50 -17.29 -24.09
CA LYS A 44 -33.74 -17.21 -24.89
C LYS A 44 -35.02 -17.47 -24.09
N ALA A 45 -34.94 -18.30 -23.05
CA ALA A 45 -36.06 -18.58 -22.13
C ALA A 45 -36.56 -17.35 -21.35
N LEU A 46 -35.78 -16.27 -21.31
CA LEU A 46 -36.08 -15.04 -20.57
C LEU A 46 -36.40 -13.85 -21.49
N THR A 47 -36.27 -14.00 -22.81
CA THR A 47 -36.36 -12.89 -23.77
C THR A 47 -37.48 -13.03 -24.79
N ASP A 48 -38.38 -14.02 -24.63
CA ASP A 48 -39.49 -14.32 -25.57
C ASP A 48 -39.07 -14.29 -27.07
N GLY A 49 -37.81 -14.64 -27.37
CA GLY A 49 -37.25 -14.70 -28.72
C GLY A 49 -36.43 -13.48 -29.17
N GLU A 50 -36.38 -12.38 -28.41
CA GLU A 50 -35.59 -11.21 -28.76
C GLU A 50 -34.08 -11.38 -28.50
N GLN A 51 -33.25 -10.78 -29.38
CA GLN A 51 -31.80 -10.69 -29.18
C GLN A 51 -31.44 -9.53 -28.24
N ILE A 52 -31.35 -9.86 -26.94
CA ILE A 52 -30.94 -8.93 -25.89
C ILE A 52 -29.51 -9.24 -25.45
N ILE A 53 -28.64 -8.23 -25.51
CA ILE A 53 -27.25 -8.30 -25.08
C ILE A 53 -27.16 -7.66 -23.69
N ALA A 54 -26.72 -8.45 -22.71
CA ALA A 54 -26.40 -7.99 -21.37
C ALA A 54 -24.93 -7.58 -21.30
N VAL A 55 -24.68 -6.38 -20.78
CA VAL A 55 -23.33 -5.85 -20.55
C VAL A 55 -23.11 -5.71 -19.05
N ASP A 56 -22.14 -6.44 -18.51
CA ASP A 56 -21.79 -6.35 -17.09
C ASP A 56 -20.87 -5.16 -16.84
N LEU A 57 -21.38 -4.10 -16.19
CA LEU A 57 -20.55 -2.97 -15.76
C LEU A 57 -19.90 -3.27 -14.40
N PRO A 58 -18.71 -2.73 -14.11
CA PRO A 58 -18.11 -2.83 -12.80
C PRO A 58 -19.03 -2.31 -11.69
N GLY A 59 -18.92 -2.91 -10.50
CA GLY A 59 -19.67 -2.43 -9.34
C GLY A 59 -19.19 -1.04 -8.95
N ALA A 60 -20.11 -0.09 -8.80
CA ALA A 60 -19.81 1.31 -8.52
C ALA A 60 -20.63 1.81 -7.32
N TYR A 61 -20.05 2.72 -6.52
CA TYR A 61 -20.81 3.41 -5.46
C TYR A 61 -21.28 4.79 -5.92
N SER A 62 -20.59 5.39 -6.89
CA SER A 62 -21.03 6.62 -7.53
C SER A 62 -20.66 6.65 -9.02
N MET A 63 -21.26 7.57 -9.76
CA MET A 63 -20.89 7.93 -11.14
C MET A 63 -19.67 8.85 -11.22
N SER A 64 -19.11 9.26 -10.08
CA SER A 64 -17.86 10.02 -10.06
C SER A 64 -16.68 9.06 -10.25
N PRO A 65 -15.72 9.36 -11.15
CA PRO A 65 -14.67 8.43 -11.54
C PRO A 65 -13.53 8.36 -10.49
N PHE A 66 -13.82 7.92 -9.25
CA PHE A 66 -12.80 7.85 -8.19
C PHE A 66 -12.08 6.52 -8.15
N THR A 67 -12.77 5.43 -8.50
CA THR A 67 -12.14 4.13 -8.73
C THR A 67 -12.08 3.83 -10.23
N SER A 68 -11.20 2.90 -10.61
CA SER A 68 -11.16 2.40 -11.99
C SER A 68 -12.52 1.84 -12.42
N GLU A 69 -13.23 1.19 -11.49
CA GLU A 69 -14.57 0.64 -11.69
C GLU A 69 -15.60 1.75 -11.99
N GLU A 70 -15.60 2.82 -11.20
CA GLU A 70 -16.51 3.95 -11.38
C GLU A 70 -16.20 4.73 -12.68
N SER A 71 -14.90 4.87 -13.02
CA SER A 71 -14.50 5.48 -14.29
C SER A 71 -14.98 4.66 -15.48
N ILE A 72 -14.86 3.33 -15.45
CA ILE A 72 -15.33 2.46 -16.53
C ILE A 72 -16.85 2.55 -16.65
N THR A 73 -17.58 2.46 -15.54
CA THR A 73 -19.04 2.58 -15.53
C THR A 73 -19.48 3.95 -16.06
N SER A 74 -18.83 5.05 -15.62
CA SER A 74 -19.17 6.38 -16.12
C SER A 74 -18.81 6.57 -17.59
N SER A 75 -17.66 6.08 -18.06
CA SER A 75 -17.25 6.22 -19.46
C SER A 75 -18.14 5.39 -20.37
N TYR A 76 -18.49 4.17 -19.98
CA TYR A 76 -19.37 3.30 -20.77
C TYR A 76 -20.75 3.95 -20.92
N VAL A 77 -21.39 4.33 -19.81
CA VAL A 77 -22.75 4.87 -19.87
C VAL A 77 -22.83 6.18 -20.68
N LYS A 78 -21.78 7.01 -20.65
CA LYS A 78 -21.70 8.27 -21.41
C LYS A 78 -21.36 8.09 -22.90
N ASN A 79 -20.50 7.13 -23.24
CA ASN A 79 -19.95 7.00 -24.59
C ASN A 79 -20.70 5.97 -25.44
N GLU A 80 -21.15 4.87 -24.82
CA GLU A 80 -21.75 3.72 -25.52
C GLU A 80 -23.27 3.79 -25.57
N ASN A 81 -23.90 4.71 -24.80
CA ASN A 81 -25.34 4.97 -24.77
C ASN A 81 -26.20 3.69 -24.76
N PRO A 82 -26.21 2.93 -23.65
CA PRO A 82 -27.04 1.72 -23.55
C PRO A 82 -28.53 2.07 -23.69
N ASP A 83 -29.32 1.14 -24.26
CA ASP A 83 -30.76 1.34 -24.47
C ASP A 83 -31.51 1.46 -23.13
N VAL A 84 -31.12 0.65 -22.15
CA VAL A 84 -31.70 0.58 -20.80
C VAL A 84 -30.62 0.18 -19.79
N ILE A 85 -30.70 0.74 -18.58
CA ILE A 85 -29.86 0.37 -17.44
C ILE A 85 -30.68 -0.46 -16.45
N ILE A 86 -30.21 -1.67 -16.13
CA ILE A 86 -30.69 -2.42 -14.96
C ILE A 86 -29.77 -2.11 -13.78
N ASN A 87 -30.32 -1.41 -12.79
CA ASN A 87 -29.60 -1.06 -11.58
C ASN A 87 -29.96 -2.02 -10.44
N ILE A 88 -28.97 -2.78 -9.96
CA ILE A 88 -29.13 -3.84 -8.98
C ILE A 88 -28.90 -3.27 -7.58
N VAL A 89 -29.99 -3.13 -6.83
CA VAL A 89 -30.07 -2.48 -5.53
C VAL A 89 -30.18 -3.55 -4.44
N ASP A 90 -29.32 -3.46 -3.42
CA ASP A 90 -29.36 -4.38 -2.28
C ASP A 90 -30.48 -3.98 -1.32
N ALA A 91 -31.46 -4.86 -1.10
CA ALA A 91 -32.57 -4.62 -0.19
C ALA A 91 -32.14 -4.39 1.27
N ASP A 92 -31.00 -4.93 1.73
CA ASP A 92 -30.54 -4.77 3.12
C ASP A 92 -29.87 -3.39 3.34
N ASN A 93 -29.29 -2.82 2.27
CA ASN A 93 -28.52 -1.57 2.28
C ASN A 93 -29.12 -0.50 1.34
N LEU A 94 -30.45 -0.31 1.42
CA LEU A 94 -31.21 0.50 0.48
C LEU A 94 -30.69 1.95 0.31
N SER A 95 -30.39 2.65 1.41
CA SER A 95 -29.91 4.05 1.36
C SER A 95 -28.63 4.22 0.54
N ARG A 96 -27.69 3.28 0.66
CA ARG A 96 -26.44 3.30 -0.08
C ARG A 96 -26.66 3.07 -1.56
N SER A 97 -27.49 2.09 -1.90
CA SER A 97 -27.80 1.76 -3.30
C SER A 97 -28.61 2.86 -3.99
N LEU A 98 -29.53 3.50 -3.27
CA LEU A 98 -30.31 4.61 -3.82
C LEU A 98 -29.47 5.86 -4.10
N PHE A 99 -28.38 6.10 -3.37
CA PHE A 99 -27.45 7.18 -3.70
C PHE A 99 -26.92 7.04 -5.14
N PHE A 100 -26.37 5.88 -5.47
CA PHE A 100 -25.92 5.59 -6.84
C PHE A 100 -27.07 5.63 -7.86
N THR A 101 -28.24 5.11 -7.47
CA THR A 101 -29.45 5.11 -8.32
C THR A 101 -29.83 6.52 -8.76
N THR A 102 -29.83 7.50 -7.85
CA THR A 102 -30.18 8.90 -8.21
C THR A 102 -29.23 9.49 -9.25
N GLN A 103 -27.96 9.09 -9.26
CA GLN A 103 -26.99 9.57 -10.26
C GLN A 103 -27.21 8.93 -11.63
N LEU A 104 -27.66 7.67 -11.67
CA LEU A 104 -28.02 7.00 -12.92
C LEU A 104 -29.28 7.63 -13.55
N LEU A 105 -30.28 7.97 -12.73
CA LEU A 105 -31.52 8.59 -13.19
C LEU A 105 -31.30 9.98 -13.82
N GLU A 106 -30.27 10.72 -13.38
CA GLU A 106 -29.87 12.02 -13.95
C GLU A 106 -29.28 11.94 -15.36
N LEU A 107 -28.86 10.75 -15.81
CA LEU A 107 -28.29 10.57 -17.15
C LEU A 107 -29.35 10.60 -18.26
N GLY A 108 -30.64 10.56 -17.90
CA GLY A 108 -31.77 10.57 -18.83
C GLY A 108 -31.99 9.26 -19.59
N ILE A 109 -31.13 8.25 -19.36
CA ILE A 109 -31.27 6.89 -19.90
C ILE A 109 -32.33 6.13 -19.06
N PRO A 110 -33.23 5.34 -19.67
CA PRO A 110 -34.18 4.51 -18.94
C PRO A 110 -33.51 3.61 -17.92
N VAL A 111 -33.98 3.64 -16.68
CA VAL A 111 -33.47 2.79 -15.59
C VAL A 111 -34.57 1.86 -15.10
N VAL A 112 -34.24 0.60 -14.85
CA VAL A 112 -35.08 -0.35 -14.09
C VAL A 112 -34.32 -0.80 -12.86
N VAL A 113 -34.95 -0.68 -11.69
CA VAL A 113 -34.34 -1.07 -10.42
C VAL A 113 -34.67 -2.53 -10.14
N ALA A 114 -33.63 -3.37 -10.06
CA ALA A 114 -33.73 -4.73 -9.56
C ALA A 114 -33.44 -4.73 -8.05
N LEU A 115 -34.50 -4.77 -7.23
CA LEU A 115 -34.40 -4.84 -5.78
C LEU A 115 -34.05 -6.28 -5.37
N ASN A 116 -32.76 -6.54 -5.25
CA ASN A 116 -32.17 -7.87 -5.05
C ASN A 116 -32.04 -8.22 -3.55
N LYS A 117 -31.82 -9.51 -3.25
CA LYS A 117 -31.77 -10.06 -1.88
C LYS A 117 -33.05 -9.81 -1.07
N SER A 118 -34.18 -9.77 -1.77
CA SER A 118 -35.49 -9.49 -1.16
C SER A 118 -35.95 -10.58 -0.17
N ASP A 119 -35.36 -11.78 -0.22
CA ASP A 119 -35.52 -12.89 0.70
C ASP A 119 -34.83 -12.65 2.06
N ILE A 120 -33.64 -12.08 2.05
CA ILE A 120 -32.85 -11.79 3.27
C ILE A 120 -33.53 -10.70 4.10
N GLY A 121 -34.04 -9.65 3.45
CA GLY A 121 -34.79 -8.59 4.11
C GLY A 121 -36.05 -9.11 4.82
N LYS A 122 -36.78 -10.04 4.19
CA LYS A 122 -37.95 -10.70 4.80
C LYS A 122 -37.59 -11.50 6.05
N LYS A 123 -36.48 -12.25 6.02
CA LYS A 123 -36.00 -13.02 7.20
C LYS A 123 -35.63 -12.13 8.39
N LYS A 124 -35.12 -10.91 8.13
CA LYS A 124 -34.81 -9.90 9.15
C LYS A 124 -36.04 -9.09 9.62
N GLY A 125 -37.21 -9.33 9.04
CA GLY A 125 -38.44 -8.59 9.36
C GLY A 125 -38.53 -7.19 8.74
N ASN A 126 -37.65 -6.85 7.80
CA ASN A 126 -37.70 -5.60 7.05
C ASN A 126 -38.71 -5.71 5.90
N LYS A 127 -39.58 -4.71 5.76
CA LYS A 127 -40.52 -4.61 4.64
C LYS A 127 -40.19 -3.40 3.79
N ILE A 128 -39.98 -3.63 2.50
CA ILE A 128 -39.80 -2.58 1.49
C ILE A 128 -41.02 -2.57 0.57
N ASP A 129 -41.65 -1.41 0.48
CA ASP A 129 -42.72 -1.12 -0.46
C ASP A 129 -42.10 -0.74 -1.82
N ALA A 130 -42.16 -1.69 -2.77
CA ALA A 130 -41.56 -1.51 -4.09
C ALA A 130 -42.39 -0.57 -4.97
N ASP A 131 -43.72 -0.55 -4.81
CA ASP A 131 -44.60 0.29 -5.63
C ASP A 131 -44.42 1.76 -5.24
N LYS A 132 -44.35 2.04 -3.94
CA LYS A 132 -44.04 3.38 -3.43
C LYS A 132 -42.62 3.83 -3.79
N LEU A 133 -41.65 2.91 -3.77
CA LEU A 133 -40.29 3.21 -4.23
C LEU A 133 -40.24 3.54 -5.73
N SER A 134 -40.98 2.79 -6.54
CA SER A 134 -41.12 3.02 -7.99
C SER A 134 -41.70 4.42 -8.28
N GLN A 135 -42.77 4.80 -7.58
CA GLN A 135 -43.37 6.13 -7.70
C GLN A 135 -42.41 7.27 -7.32
N LYS A 136 -41.61 7.08 -6.26
CA LYS A 136 -40.67 8.11 -5.77
C LYS A 136 -39.42 8.27 -6.64
N LEU A 137 -38.95 7.17 -7.23
CA LEU A 137 -37.80 7.20 -8.14
C LEU A 137 -38.20 7.59 -9.55
N GLY A 138 -39.47 7.45 -9.92
CA GLY A 138 -39.95 7.67 -11.29
C GLY A 138 -39.48 6.59 -12.26
N CYS A 139 -39.17 5.39 -11.76
CA CYS A 139 -38.70 4.27 -12.58
C CYS A 139 -39.20 2.93 -12.03
N PRO A 140 -39.39 1.89 -12.87
CA PRO A 140 -39.90 0.60 -12.42
C PRO A 140 -38.98 -0.08 -11.41
N VAL A 141 -39.56 -0.68 -10.37
CA VAL A 141 -38.85 -1.44 -9.33
C VAL A 141 -39.36 -2.87 -9.32
N VAL A 142 -38.48 -3.84 -9.58
CA VAL A 142 -38.80 -5.28 -9.60
C VAL A 142 -38.07 -5.99 -8.48
N LYS A 143 -38.80 -6.75 -7.65
CA LYS A 143 -38.20 -7.59 -6.60
C LYS A 143 -37.55 -8.82 -7.22
N THR A 144 -36.30 -9.08 -6.87
CA THR A 144 -35.53 -10.21 -7.42
C THR A 144 -34.78 -10.97 -6.33
N VAL A 145 -34.47 -12.24 -6.63
CA VAL A 145 -33.58 -13.09 -5.83
C VAL A 145 -32.65 -13.82 -6.80
N SER A 146 -31.42 -13.32 -6.97
CA SER A 146 -30.50 -13.87 -7.98
C SER A 146 -30.09 -15.33 -7.73
N THR A 147 -30.03 -15.77 -6.47
CA THR A 147 -29.66 -17.14 -6.11
C THR A 147 -30.75 -18.16 -6.44
N ALA A 148 -32.01 -17.76 -6.30
CA ALA A 148 -33.18 -18.59 -6.63
C ALA A 148 -33.70 -18.37 -8.06
N SER A 149 -33.08 -17.45 -8.83
CA SER A 149 -33.55 -17.01 -10.15
C SER A 149 -34.99 -16.48 -10.18
N GLU A 150 -35.49 -15.97 -9.06
CA GLU A 150 -36.85 -15.43 -8.95
C GLU A 150 -36.91 -13.97 -9.44
N GLY A 151 -37.97 -13.63 -10.17
CA GLY A 151 -38.24 -12.28 -10.67
C GLY A 151 -37.40 -11.85 -11.89
N LEU A 152 -36.50 -12.70 -12.39
CA LEU A 152 -35.62 -12.35 -13.52
C LEU A 152 -36.36 -12.18 -14.84
N LYS A 153 -37.38 -13.01 -15.12
CA LYS A 153 -38.18 -12.88 -16.36
C LYS A 153 -38.91 -11.54 -16.41
N VAL A 154 -39.63 -11.23 -15.33
CA VAL A 154 -40.37 -9.96 -15.16
C VAL A 154 -39.42 -8.76 -15.27
N LEU A 155 -38.21 -8.85 -14.71
CA LEU A 155 -37.21 -7.79 -14.81
C LEU A 155 -36.81 -7.49 -16.26
N ILE A 156 -36.54 -8.53 -17.07
CA ILE A 156 -36.15 -8.37 -18.48
C ILE A 156 -37.32 -7.86 -19.32
N GLU A 157 -38.53 -8.40 -19.13
CA GLU A 157 -39.74 -7.91 -19.80
C GLU A 157 -39.99 -6.42 -19.46
N THR A 158 -39.83 -6.04 -18.20
CA THR A 158 -39.96 -4.64 -17.76
C THR A 158 -38.89 -3.75 -18.38
N ALA A 159 -37.64 -4.22 -18.48
CA ALA A 159 -36.56 -3.48 -19.12
C ALA A 159 -36.82 -3.27 -20.61
N ALA A 160 -37.27 -4.31 -21.33
CA ALA A 160 -37.63 -4.20 -22.75
C ALA A 160 -38.72 -3.14 -22.99
N LEU A 161 -39.72 -3.04 -22.11
CA LEU A 161 -40.79 -2.04 -22.17
C LEU A 161 -40.34 -0.59 -21.89
N GLN A 162 -39.13 -0.37 -21.37
CA GLN A 162 -38.60 0.96 -21.09
C GLN A 162 -37.70 1.52 -22.20
N VAL A 163 -37.34 0.71 -23.18
CA VAL A 163 -36.54 1.12 -24.33
C VAL A 163 -37.20 2.29 -25.06
N GLY A 164 -36.43 3.33 -25.34
CA GLY A 164 -36.90 4.52 -26.07
C GLY A 164 -37.72 5.52 -25.25
N LYS A 165 -38.02 5.24 -23.97
CA LYS A 165 -38.60 6.24 -23.06
C LYS A 165 -37.53 7.23 -22.58
N LYS A 166 -37.95 8.40 -22.11
CA LYS A 166 -37.05 9.34 -21.42
C LYS A 166 -37.20 9.17 -19.92
N GLN A 167 -36.09 9.02 -19.22
CA GLN A 167 -36.07 9.00 -17.76
C GLN A 167 -36.04 10.44 -17.22
N THR A 168 -37.00 10.79 -16.36
CA THR A 168 -36.94 12.02 -15.57
C THR A 168 -36.34 11.72 -14.20
N ALA A 169 -35.35 12.51 -13.80
CA ALA A 169 -34.68 12.33 -12.52
C ALA A 169 -35.49 12.97 -11.39
N PRO A 170 -35.69 12.29 -10.25
CA PRO A 170 -36.44 12.83 -9.12
C PRO A 170 -35.62 13.84 -8.31
N TYR A 171 -34.31 13.90 -8.56
CA TYR A 171 -33.35 14.85 -8.01
C TYR A 171 -32.37 15.22 -9.11
N ILE A 172 -32.06 16.51 -9.25
CA ILE A 172 -31.05 17.03 -10.17
C ILE A 172 -30.08 17.85 -9.33
N GLN A 173 -28.80 17.49 -9.37
CA GLN A 173 -27.76 18.25 -8.69
C GLN A 173 -27.43 19.55 -9.43
N ASP A 174 -27.31 20.65 -8.69
CA ASP A 174 -26.88 21.95 -9.23
C ASP A 174 -25.46 21.89 -9.83
N ASN A 175 -25.17 22.80 -10.75
CA ASN A 175 -23.86 22.92 -11.38
C ASN A 175 -22.85 23.45 -10.34
N ILE A 176 -22.08 22.55 -9.74
CA ILE A 176 -21.11 22.87 -8.69
C ILE A 176 -19.69 22.96 -9.24
N ASP A 177 -18.88 23.85 -8.66
CA ASP A 177 -17.45 23.82 -8.89
C ASP A 177 -16.85 22.59 -8.21
N LEU A 178 -16.48 21.62 -9.04
CA LEU A 178 -15.89 20.36 -8.62
C LEU A 178 -14.47 20.49 -8.02
N THR A 179 -13.88 21.69 -8.09
CA THR A 179 -12.60 22.06 -7.48
C THR A 179 -12.75 22.71 -6.10
N ASP A 180 -13.98 23.06 -5.69
CA ASP A 180 -14.29 23.58 -4.36
C ASP A 180 -14.87 22.47 -3.46
N LYS A 181 -14.11 22.14 -2.41
CA LYS A 181 -14.46 21.08 -1.45
C LYS A 181 -15.78 21.35 -0.73
N SER A 182 -16.06 22.61 -0.40
CA SER A 182 -17.24 22.98 0.39
C SER A 182 -18.53 22.79 -0.42
N GLN A 183 -18.48 23.10 -1.71
CA GLN A 183 -19.60 22.93 -2.64
C GLN A 183 -19.89 21.45 -2.89
N VAL A 184 -18.87 20.63 -3.11
CA VAL A 184 -19.03 19.18 -3.30
C VAL A 184 -19.63 18.52 -2.05
N GLU A 185 -19.08 18.78 -0.85
CA GLU A 185 -19.60 18.18 0.39
C GLU A 185 -21.05 18.59 0.66
N THR A 186 -21.42 19.83 0.34
CA THR A 186 -22.79 20.32 0.53
C THR A 186 -23.76 19.67 -0.45
N ALA A 187 -23.38 19.50 -1.72
CA ALA A 187 -24.20 18.85 -2.72
C ALA A 187 -24.44 17.37 -2.41
N ASP A 188 -23.39 16.65 -1.97
CA ASP A 188 -23.51 15.25 -1.57
C ASP A 188 -24.39 15.08 -0.34
N ARG A 189 -24.26 15.96 0.67
CA ARG A 189 -25.14 15.95 1.86
C ARG A 189 -26.61 16.13 1.49
N LYS A 190 -26.93 17.09 0.62
CA LYS A 190 -28.30 17.31 0.13
C LYS A 190 -28.86 16.07 -0.56
N ARG A 191 -28.05 15.41 -1.40
CA ARG A 191 -28.44 14.15 -2.07
C ARG A 191 -28.67 13.02 -1.06
N PHE A 192 -27.81 12.88 -0.04
CA PHE A 192 -28.01 11.91 1.03
C PHE A 192 -29.27 12.16 1.84
N GLU A 193 -29.58 13.42 2.16
CA GLU A 193 -30.83 13.79 2.84
C GLU A 193 -32.06 13.42 2.00
N PHE A 194 -32.01 13.71 0.70
CA PHE A 194 -33.07 13.32 -0.25
C PHE A 194 -33.28 11.80 -0.25
N VAL A 195 -32.20 11.02 -0.40
CA VAL A 195 -32.27 9.55 -0.40
C VAL A 195 -32.80 9.02 0.94
N ASN A 196 -32.31 9.54 2.07
CA ASN A 196 -32.78 9.14 3.39
C ASN A 196 -34.27 9.44 3.60
N ASN A 197 -34.78 10.52 3.02
CA ASN A 197 -36.21 10.84 3.05
C ASN A 197 -37.05 9.84 2.24
N ILE A 198 -36.55 9.38 1.08
CA ILE A 198 -37.21 8.29 0.33
C ILE A 198 -37.22 7.01 1.16
N VAL A 199 -36.06 6.60 1.68
CA VAL A 199 -35.89 5.35 2.46
C VAL A 199 -36.85 5.33 3.65
N LYS A 200 -36.93 6.42 4.43
CA LYS A 200 -37.86 6.54 5.56
C LYS A 200 -39.33 6.32 5.18
N GLN A 201 -39.73 6.64 3.94
CA GLN A 201 -41.10 6.51 3.48
C GLN A 201 -41.44 5.13 2.91
N VAL A 202 -40.45 4.36 2.45
CA VAL A 202 -40.63 3.08 1.74
C VAL A 202 -40.18 1.87 2.54
N GLU A 203 -39.31 2.07 3.54
CA GLU A 203 -38.74 1.00 4.36
C GLU A 203 -39.35 1.04 5.76
N SER A 204 -40.04 -0.05 6.12
CA SER A 204 -40.46 -0.34 7.49
C SER A 204 -39.47 -1.33 8.08
N ARG A 205 -38.54 -0.85 8.91
CA ARG A 205 -37.63 -1.72 9.68
C ARG A 205 -38.31 -2.20 10.96
N LYS A 206 -38.34 -3.52 11.17
CA LYS A 206 -38.62 -4.08 12.49
C LYS A 206 -37.33 -3.91 13.29
N THR A 207 -37.24 -2.82 14.04
CA THR A 207 -36.09 -2.48 14.88
C THR A 207 -35.85 -3.55 15.96
N LEU A 208 -35.01 -4.54 15.68
CA LEU A 208 -34.34 -5.38 16.70
C LEU A 208 -33.25 -4.54 17.40
N THR A 209 -33.58 -3.36 17.91
CA THR A 209 -32.60 -2.37 18.38
C THR A 209 -32.30 -2.50 19.88
N LYS A 210 -32.46 -3.68 20.49
CA LYS A 210 -32.28 -3.80 21.96
C LYS A 210 -31.39 -4.93 22.46
N ASN A 211 -30.87 -5.81 21.60
CA ASN A 211 -29.84 -6.75 22.01
C ASN A 211 -28.53 -6.31 21.38
N LYS A 212 -27.80 -5.40 22.05
CA LYS A 212 -26.38 -5.18 21.75
C LYS A 212 -25.70 -6.55 21.85
N ASN A 213 -25.24 -7.08 20.72
CA ASN A 213 -24.50 -8.33 20.71
C ASN A 213 -23.14 -8.11 21.39
N VAL A 214 -22.47 -9.18 21.82
CA VAL A 214 -21.12 -9.09 22.40
C VAL A 214 -20.17 -8.36 21.44
N GLY A 215 -20.32 -8.58 20.13
CA GLY A 215 -19.59 -7.86 19.08
C GLY A 215 -19.77 -6.33 19.13
N ASP A 216 -20.98 -5.83 19.41
CA ASP A 216 -21.24 -4.39 19.48
C ASP A 216 -20.55 -3.75 20.69
N LYS A 217 -20.46 -4.48 21.82
CA LYS A 217 -19.72 -4.02 23.01
C LYS A 217 -18.22 -3.96 22.76
N ILE A 218 -17.67 -4.93 22.03
CA ILE A 218 -16.26 -4.94 21.66
C ILE A 218 -15.99 -3.80 20.68
N ASP A 219 -16.86 -3.58 19.69
CA ASP A 219 -16.74 -2.48 18.73
C ASP A 219 -16.82 -1.12 19.43
N ASP A 220 -17.66 -0.93 20.46
CA ASP A 220 -17.73 0.31 21.26
C ASP A 220 -16.35 0.67 21.90
N VAL A 221 -15.55 -0.34 22.26
CA VAL A 221 -14.20 -0.16 22.82
C VAL A 221 -13.15 -0.01 21.72
N LEU A 222 -13.12 -0.95 20.77
CA LEU A 222 -12.10 -1.00 19.71
C LEU A 222 -12.21 0.15 18.73
N THR A 223 -13.42 0.65 18.46
CA THR A 223 -13.65 1.78 17.54
C THR A 223 -13.66 3.13 18.24
N ASN A 224 -13.41 3.16 19.55
CA ASN A 224 -13.34 4.40 20.31
C ASN A 224 -12.19 5.29 19.81
N LYS A 225 -12.46 6.58 19.60
CA LYS A 225 -11.47 7.56 19.10
C LYS A 225 -10.21 7.69 19.97
N TRP A 226 -10.29 7.44 21.27
CA TRP A 226 -9.18 7.57 22.22
C TRP A 226 -8.58 6.22 22.60
N LEU A 227 -9.40 5.19 22.84
CA LEU A 227 -8.91 3.86 23.24
C LEU A 227 -8.49 3.00 22.04
N GLY A 228 -9.07 3.21 20.85
CA GLY A 228 -8.79 2.41 19.67
C GLY A 228 -7.34 2.54 19.18
N ILE A 229 -6.72 3.73 19.28
CA ILE A 229 -5.33 3.94 18.84
C ILE A 229 -4.33 3.24 19.77
N PRO A 230 -4.39 3.39 21.12
CA PRO A 230 -3.56 2.61 22.03
C PRO A 230 -3.75 1.10 21.91
N ILE A 231 -4.99 0.62 21.78
CA ILE A 231 -5.26 -0.81 21.59
C ILE A 231 -4.64 -1.30 20.27
N PHE A 232 -4.75 -0.50 19.21
CA PHE A 232 -4.09 -0.77 17.95
C PHE A 232 -2.58 -0.86 18.07
N ALA A 233 -1.95 0.11 18.75
CA ALA A 233 -0.52 0.08 19.00
C ALA A 233 -0.09 -1.15 19.82
N ALA A 234 -0.85 -1.52 20.86
CA ALA A 234 -0.56 -2.69 21.69
C ALA A 234 -0.68 -4.01 20.91
N VAL A 235 -1.74 -4.18 20.11
CA VAL A 235 -1.90 -5.37 19.26
C VAL A 235 -0.78 -5.47 18.24
N MET A 236 -0.42 -4.36 17.59
CA MET A 236 0.67 -4.36 16.62
C MET A 236 2.03 -4.58 17.27
N PHE A 237 2.27 -4.01 18.46
CA PHE A 237 3.46 -4.30 19.25
C PHE A 237 3.57 -5.80 19.54
N LEU A 238 2.49 -6.45 19.95
CA LEU A 238 2.48 -7.89 20.21
C LEU A 238 2.77 -8.71 18.94
N VAL A 239 2.21 -8.32 17.78
CA VAL A 239 2.54 -8.96 16.50
C VAL A 239 4.02 -8.84 16.16
N PHE A 240 4.61 -7.65 16.32
CA PHE A 240 6.03 -7.43 16.04
C PHE A 240 6.94 -8.12 17.04
N TYR A 241 6.60 -8.05 18.33
CA TYR A 241 7.33 -8.75 19.38
C TYR A 241 7.37 -10.26 19.11
N ILE A 242 6.22 -10.87 18.81
CA ILE A 242 6.15 -12.29 18.49
C ILE A 242 6.93 -12.64 17.21
N SER A 243 6.78 -11.83 16.16
CA SER A 243 7.39 -12.17 14.86
C SER A 243 8.87 -11.81 14.74
N GLN A 244 9.36 -10.78 15.43
CA GLN A 244 10.73 -10.26 15.26
C GLN A 244 11.66 -10.57 16.43
N THR A 245 11.13 -10.86 17.63
CA THR A 245 11.99 -11.07 18.82
C THR A 245 11.85 -12.44 19.46
N THR A 246 10.77 -13.18 19.19
CA THR A 246 10.55 -14.52 19.76
C THR A 246 10.41 -15.56 18.67
N LEU A 247 9.19 -15.93 18.26
CA LEU A 247 8.95 -17.06 17.36
C LEU A 247 9.73 -16.96 16.03
N GLY A 248 9.85 -15.77 15.44
CA GLY A 248 10.58 -15.61 14.18
C GLY A 248 12.09 -15.82 14.33
N THR A 249 12.70 -15.24 15.35
CA THR A 249 14.14 -15.38 15.65
C THR A 249 14.45 -16.80 16.13
N TRP A 250 13.59 -17.40 16.94
CA TRP A 250 13.77 -18.80 17.37
C TRP A 250 13.83 -19.79 16.20
N ILE A 251 13.04 -19.54 15.15
CA ILE A 251 13.07 -20.38 13.94
C ILE A 251 14.29 -20.04 13.07
N ALA A 252 14.67 -18.76 12.99
CA ALA A 252 15.78 -18.31 12.17
C ALA A 252 17.14 -18.64 12.79
N GLU A 253 17.44 -18.15 13.98
CA GLU A 253 18.73 -18.26 14.65
C GLU A 253 18.81 -19.50 15.55
N GLY A 254 17.70 -19.83 16.22
CA GLY A 254 17.64 -20.95 17.16
C GLY A 254 17.17 -20.52 18.54
N VAL A 255 17.12 -21.48 19.46
CA VAL A 255 16.68 -21.21 20.83
C VAL A 255 17.62 -21.87 21.83
N GLU A 256 18.01 -21.10 22.84
CA GLU A 256 18.70 -21.61 24.02
C GLU A 256 17.67 -22.11 25.03
N ILE A 257 17.73 -23.41 25.37
CA ILE A 257 16.88 -24.02 26.40
C ILE A 257 17.80 -24.61 27.46
N GLY A 258 17.99 -23.86 28.56
CA GLY A 258 18.98 -24.19 29.58
C GLY A 258 20.40 -24.07 29.00
N ASP A 259 21.20 -25.12 29.14
CA ASP A 259 22.57 -25.17 28.60
C ASP A 259 22.65 -25.72 27.16
N THR A 260 21.51 -26.00 26.51
CA THR A 260 21.47 -26.57 25.15
C THR A 260 21.00 -25.54 24.13
N PHE A 261 21.85 -25.22 23.17
CA PHE A 261 21.49 -24.45 21.99
C PHE A 261 20.90 -25.36 20.91
N ILE A 262 19.66 -25.10 20.51
CA ILE A 262 19.03 -25.76 19.37
C ILE A 262 19.19 -24.83 18.16
N PRO A 263 20.04 -25.17 17.18
CA PRO A 263 20.30 -24.30 16.04
C PRO A 263 19.05 -24.14 15.19
N GLY A 264 18.77 -22.89 14.82
CA GLY A 264 17.74 -22.53 13.86
C GLY A 264 18.18 -22.78 12.42
N LEU A 265 17.44 -22.19 11.49
CA LEU A 265 17.70 -22.32 10.06
C LEU A 265 19.04 -21.68 9.61
N VAL A 266 19.39 -20.52 10.16
CA VAL A 266 20.57 -19.73 9.78
C VAL A 266 21.87 -20.44 10.15
N PRO A 267 22.10 -20.88 11.40
CA PRO A 267 23.35 -21.57 11.75
C PRO A 267 23.57 -22.86 10.95
N LEU A 268 22.49 -23.56 10.60
CA LEU A 268 22.57 -24.76 9.76
C LEU A 268 23.03 -24.43 8.34
N LEU A 269 22.54 -23.33 7.77
CA LEU A 269 22.93 -22.88 6.44
C LEU A 269 24.36 -22.31 6.43
N GLU A 270 24.77 -21.63 7.51
CA GLU A 270 26.14 -21.13 7.68
C GLU A 270 27.13 -22.29 7.87
N THR A 271 26.76 -23.33 8.61
CA THR A 271 27.56 -24.57 8.71
C THR A 271 27.76 -25.18 7.32
N PHE A 272 26.71 -25.19 6.49
CA PHE A 272 26.82 -25.63 5.10
C PHE A 272 27.71 -24.71 4.26
N GLN A 273 27.61 -23.38 4.43
CA GLN A 273 28.49 -22.41 3.77
C GLN A 273 29.96 -22.65 4.13
N GLY A 274 30.26 -22.83 5.42
CA GLY A 274 31.60 -23.16 5.91
C GLY A 274 32.14 -24.46 5.33
N PHE A 275 31.30 -25.52 5.30
CA PHE A 275 31.66 -26.79 4.68
C PHE A 275 32.02 -26.65 3.19
N VAL A 276 31.25 -25.88 2.42
CA VAL A 276 31.56 -25.61 1.01
C VAL A 276 32.83 -24.75 0.88
N GLY A 277 33.04 -23.80 1.78
CA GLY A 277 34.25 -23.01 1.88
C GLY A 277 35.51 -23.85 2.08
N GLU A 278 35.46 -24.86 2.97
CA GLU A 278 36.56 -25.78 3.19
C GLU A 278 36.89 -26.62 1.95
N LEU A 279 35.86 -27.10 1.23
CA LEU A 279 36.05 -27.84 -0.03
C LEU A 279 36.71 -26.98 -1.12
N LEU A 280 36.55 -25.66 -1.05
CA LEU A 280 37.09 -24.70 -2.02
C LEU A 280 38.36 -23.98 -1.55
N LYS A 281 38.96 -24.39 -0.43
CA LYS A 281 40.14 -23.73 0.16
C LYS A 281 41.35 -23.61 -0.79
N ASN A 282 41.47 -24.52 -1.76
CA ASN A 282 42.54 -24.51 -2.78
C ASN A 282 42.07 -23.99 -4.16
N ALA A 283 40.82 -23.54 -4.28
CA ALA A 283 40.29 -23.00 -5.52
C ALA A 283 40.75 -21.55 -5.76
N ASN A 284 40.55 -21.05 -6.98
CA ASN A 284 40.79 -19.65 -7.29
C ASN A 284 39.92 -18.76 -6.37
N PRO A 285 40.48 -17.71 -5.73
CA PRO A 285 39.71 -16.77 -4.89
C PRO A 285 38.44 -16.23 -5.55
N LEU A 286 38.42 -16.10 -6.89
CA LEU A 286 37.24 -15.72 -7.65
C LEU A 286 36.07 -16.70 -7.48
N ILE A 287 36.35 -18.01 -7.49
CA ILE A 287 35.34 -19.04 -7.33
C ILE A 287 34.81 -19.05 -5.90
N SER A 288 35.70 -18.91 -4.91
CA SER A 288 35.27 -18.84 -3.50
C SER A 288 34.37 -17.62 -3.26
N ALA A 289 34.79 -16.44 -3.72
CA ALA A 289 34.03 -15.20 -3.53
C ALA A 289 32.67 -15.25 -4.23
N ILE A 290 32.58 -15.82 -5.44
CA ILE A 290 31.31 -15.92 -6.15
C ILE A 290 30.40 -16.98 -5.51
N LEU A 291 30.93 -18.19 -5.27
CA LEU A 291 30.09 -19.35 -4.94
C LEU A 291 29.77 -19.42 -3.44
N VAL A 292 30.77 -19.21 -2.58
CA VAL A 292 30.60 -19.28 -1.12
C VAL A 292 29.95 -18.00 -0.62
N ASP A 293 30.60 -16.86 -0.80
CA ASP A 293 30.13 -15.60 -0.21
C ASP A 293 29.00 -14.95 -1.03
N GLY A 294 29.10 -15.01 -2.37
CA GLY A 294 28.10 -14.43 -3.25
C GLY A 294 26.79 -15.21 -3.31
N VAL A 295 26.86 -16.47 -3.78
CA VAL A 295 25.69 -17.32 -4.03
C VAL A 295 25.16 -17.93 -2.72
N ILE A 296 25.99 -18.68 -1.99
CA ILE A 296 25.53 -19.35 -0.77
C ILE A 296 25.20 -18.32 0.32
N GLY A 297 26.09 -17.34 0.56
CA GLY A 297 25.79 -16.23 1.49
C GLY A 297 24.54 -15.44 1.09
N GLY A 298 24.31 -15.25 -0.22
CA GLY A 298 23.08 -14.64 -0.72
C GLY A 298 21.82 -15.48 -0.43
N VAL A 299 21.90 -16.82 -0.52
CA VAL A 299 20.82 -17.73 -0.14
C VAL A 299 20.59 -17.71 1.37
N VAL A 300 21.66 -17.72 2.17
CA VAL A 300 21.59 -17.63 3.65
C VAL A 300 20.83 -16.37 4.05
N ALA A 301 21.18 -15.20 3.49
CA ALA A 301 20.47 -13.95 3.78
C ALA A 301 18.98 -13.99 3.44
N VAL A 302 18.62 -14.55 2.28
CA VAL A 302 17.21 -14.63 1.83
C VAL A 302 16.40 -15.59 2.70
N VAL A 303 16.97 -16.76 2.99
CA VAL A 303 16.31 -17.84 3.72
C VAL A 303 16.29 -17.54 5.22
N GLY A 304 17.31 -16.87 5.76
CA GLY A 304 17.38 -16.44 7.16
C GLY A 304 16.31 -15.43 7.53
N PHE A 305 15.95 -14.51 6.63
CA PHE A 305 14.87 -13.54 6.88
C PHE A 305 13.45 -14.12 6.69
N LEU A 306 13.33 -15.28 6.03
CA LEU A 306 12.04 -15.88 5.67
C LEU A 306 11.15 -16.22 6.88
N PRO A 307 11.66 -16.86 7.97
CA PRO A 307 10.85 -17.19 9.14
C PRO A 307 10.18 -15.97 9.78
N LEU A 308 10.91 -14.87 9.96
CA LEU A 308 10.41 -13.64 10.58
C LEU A 308 9.23 -13.08 9.77
N VAL A 309 9.38 -13.04 8.44
CA VAL A 309 8.33 -12.58 7.52
C VAL A 309 7.12 -13.52 7.52
N MET A 310 7.34 -14.84 7.55
CA MET A 310 6.27 -15.83 7.57
C MET A 310 5.43 -15.75 8.85
N VAL A 311 6.07 -15.71 10.03
CA VAL A 311 5.36 -15.55 11.32
C VAL A 311 4.56 -14.25 11.34
N MET A 312 5.15 -13.15 10.87
CA MET A 312 4.45 -11.87 10.75
C MET A 312 3.21 -11.98 9.85
N TYR A 313 3.33 -12.60 8.67
CA TYR A 313 2.18 -12.78 7.76
C TYR A 313 1.10 -13.67 8.34
N PHE A 314 1.47 -14.71 9.08
CA PHE A 314 0.52 -15.58 9.76
C PHE A 314 -0.31 -14.79 10.78
N LEU A 315 0.35 -14.01 11.65
CA LEU A 315 -0.34 -13.19 12.65
C LEU A 315 -1.22 -12.11 12.02
N ILE A 316 -0.74 -11.43 10.97
CA ILE A 316 -1.55 -10.44 10.23
C ILE A 316 -2.77 -11.12 9.58
N ALA A 317 -2.60 -12.32 9.01
CA ALA A 317 -3.71 -13.06 8.41
C ALA A 317 -4.78 -13.44 9.46
N LEU A 318 -4.38 -13.80 10.68
CA LEU A 318 -5.32 -14.02 11.79
C LEU A 318 -6.10 -12.75 12.14
N LEU A 319 -5.43 -11.59 12.19
CA LEU A 319 -6.07 -10.29 12.45
C LEU A 319 -7.02 -9.84 11.31
N GLU A 320 -6.68 -10.20 10.07
CA GLU A 320 -7.50 -9.95 8.88
C GLU A 320 -8.76 -10.83 8.93
N ASP A 321 -8.61 -12.13 9.20
CA ASP A 321 -9.70 -13.11 9.28
C ASP A 321 -10.67 -12.83 10.45
N CYS A 322 -10.18 -12.36 11.60
CA CYS A 322 -11.03 -12.04 12.74
C CYS A 322 -11.78 -10.70 12.59
N GLY A 323 -11.51 -9.95 11.52
CA GLY A 323 -12.16 -8.67 11.22
C GLY A 323 -11.60 -7.46 11.97
N TYR A 324 -10.49 -7.62 12.72
CA TYR A 324 -9.87 -6.53 13.50
C TYR A 324 -9.31 -5.42 12.60
N MET A 325 -8.68 -5.79 11.47
CA MET A 325 -8.10 -4.83 10.54
C MET A 325 -9.13 -3.84 9.96
N SER A 326 -10.39 -4.27 9.84
CA SER A 326 -11.49 -3.38 9.41
C SER A 326 -11.82 -2.34 10.47
N ARG A 327 -11.76 -2.67 11.77
CA ARG A 327 -11.98 -1.73 12.88
C ARG A 327 -10.82 -0.75 13.02
N ALA A 328 -9.59 -1.27 12.95
CA ALA A 328 -8.38 -0.43 12.97
C ALA A 328 -8.42 0.65 11.88
N ALA A 329 -8.84 0.29 10.67
CA ALA A 329 -9.03 1.24 9.58
C ALA A 329 -10.08 2.32 9.89
N VAL A 330 -11.18 1.97 10.59
CA VAL A 330 -12.23 2.93 10.99
C VAL A 330 -11.71 3.94 12.03
N VAL A 331 -10.94 3.49 13.03
CA VAL A 331 -10.35 4.36 14.06
C VAL A 331 -9.41 5.40 13.44
N LEU A 332 -8.67 5.00 12.41
CA LEU A 332 -7.61 5.81 11.81
C LEU A 332 -8.07 6.61 10.58
N ASP A 333 -9.23 6.30 9.99
CA ASP A 333 -9.80 7.05 8.87
C ASP A 333 -9.86 8.58 9.11
N PRO A 334 -10.29 9.09 10.28
CA PRO A 334 -10.33 10.53 10.52
C PRO A 334 -8.97 11.23 10.41
N ILE A 335 -7.87 10.50 10.68
CA ILE A 335 -6.50 11.03 10.63
C ILE A 335 -6.01 11.04 9.18
N PHE A 336 -6.11 9.90 8.48
CA PHE A 336 -5.62 9.76 7.11
C PHE A 336 -6.42 10.56 6.08
N LYS A 337 -7.73 10.73 6.32
CA LYS A 337 -8.59 11.53 5.46
C LYS A 337 -8.23 13.01 5.42
N LYS A 338 -7.56 13.53 6.46
CA LYS A 338 -7.05 14.91 6.47
C LYS A 338 -5.97 15.14 5.40
N VAL A 339 -5.22 14.08 5.06
CA VAL A 339 -4.16 14.12 4.05
C VAL A 339 -4.55 13.41 2.76
N GLY A 340 -5.84 13.15 2.54
CA GLY A 340 -6.35 12.59 1.27
C GLY A 340 -6.03 11.11 1.05
N LEU A 341 -5.81 10.35 2.13
CA LEU A 341 -5.69 8.89 2.13
C LEU A 341 -6.91 8.27 2.83
N SER A 342 -7.18 6.97 2.61
CA SER A 342 -8.21 6.24 3.34
C SER A 342 -7.66 5.65 4.64
N GLY A 343 -8.53 5.37 5.61
CA GLY A 343 -8.15 4.64 6.83
C GLY A 343 -7.54 3.26 6.55
N LYS A 344 -7.80 2.67 5.38
CA LYS A 344 -7.14 1.43 4.92
C LYS A 344 -5.64 1.58 4.64
N SER A 345 -5.15 2.79 4.40
CA SER A 345 -3.72 3.06 4.16
C SER A 345 -2.84 2.74 5.38
N VAL A 346 -3.41 2.73 6.59
CA VAL A 346 -2.74 2.26 7.81
C VAL A 346 -2.17 0.87 7.65
N ILE A 347 -2.94 -0.02 7.03
CA ILE A 347 -2.63 -1.44 6.96
C ILE A 347 -1.24 -1.60 6.27
N PRO A 348 -1.02 -1.03 5.06
CA PRO A 348 0.31 -0.92 4.48
C PRO A 348 1.39 -0.31 5.38
N PHE A 349 1.14 0.87 5.96
CA PHE A 349 2.16 1.60 6.73
C PHE A 349 2.66 0.79 7.93
N VAL A 350 1.74 0.18 8.64
CA VAL A 350 2.03 -0.59 9.84
C VAL A 350 2.76 -1.87 9.47
N ILE A 351 2.28 -2.60 8.47
CA ILE A 351 2.94 -3.84 8.01
C ILE A 351 4.36 -3.55 7.50
N THR A 352 4.62 -2.37 6.92
CA THR A 352 5.98 -1.96 6.50
C THR A 352 6.99 -1.92 7.63
N VAL A 353 6.57 -1.67 8.89
CA VAL A 353 7.48 -1.68 10.05
C VAL A 353 8.19 -3.02 10.21
N GLY A 354 7.56 -4.12 9.82
CA GLY A 354 8.26 -5.41 9.71
C GLY A 354 9.06 -5.48 8.42
N CYS A 355 8.37 -5.47 7.27
CA CYS A 355 9.05 -5.42 5.96
C CYS A 355 8.25 -4.66 4.91
N ALA A 356 8.94 -3.82 4.14
CA ALA A 356 8.34 -2.97 3.13
C ALA A 356 7.66 -3.74 1.99
N VAL A 357 8.17 -4.92 1.63
CA VAL A 357 7.58 -5.77 0.57
C VAL A 357 6.13 -6.18 0.92
N PRO A 358 5.86 -6.86 2.05
CA PRO A 358 4.52 -7.07 2.59
C PRO A 358 3.65 -5.83 2.66
N GLY A 359 4.19 -4.73 3.20
CA GLY A 359 3.41 -3.53 3.47
C GLY A 359 2.94 -2.87 2.18
N ILE A 360 3.81 -2.80 1.17
CA ILE A 360 3.44 -2.29 -0.16
C ILE A 360 2.37 -3.18 -0.80
N MET A 361 2.52 -4.51 -0.75
CA MET A 361 1.52 -5.44 -1.32
C MET A 361 0.16 -5.36 -0.60
N ALA A 362 0.14 -5.01 0.69
CA ALA A 362 -1.11 -4.81 1.42
C ALA A 362 -1.92 -3.60 0.89
N SER A 363 -1.31 -2.70 0.11
CA SER A 363 -2.00 -1.56 -0.51
C SER A 363 -3.08 -2.01 -1.51
N ARG A 364 -3.03 -3.25 -2.00
CA ARG A 364 -4.07 -3.85 -2.87
C ARG A 364 -5.47 -3.83 -2.26
N THR A 365 -5.58 -3.72 -0.93
CA THR A 365 -6.86 -3.63 -0.20
C THR A 365 -7.57 -2.28 -0.42
N ILE A 366 -6.85 -1.28 -0.94
CA ILE A 366 -7.33 0.05 -1.26
C ILE A 366 -7.88 0.04 -2.70
N ARG A 367 -9.17 0.32 -2.86
CA ARG A 367 -9.87 0.27 -4.16
C ARG A 367 -9.57 1.49 -5.04
N ASN A 368 -9.39 2.65 -4.43
CA ASN A 368 -9.02 3.86 -5.15
C ASN A 368 -7.57 3.72 -5.62
N GLU A 369 -7.36 3.67 -6.94
CA GLU A 369 -6.05 3.43 -7.54
C GLU A 369 -5.02 4.49 -7.15
N ARG A 370 -5.46 5.74 -6.99
CA ARG A 370 -4.57 6.86 -6.65
C ARG A 370 -4.16 6.81 -5.19
N GLU A 371 -5.08 6.51 -4.28
CA GLU A 371 -4.75 6.25 -2.87
C GLU A 371 -3.85 5.02 -2.72
N ARG A 372 -4.10 3.96 -3.50
CA ARG A 372 -3.23 2.77 -3.54
C ARG A 372 -1.81 3.14 -3.96
N ARG A 373 -1.65 3.85 -5.08
CA ARG A 373 -0.35 4.32 -5.59
C ARG A 373 0.36 5.22 -4.57
N ALA A 374 -0.33 6.21 -4.01
CA ALA A 374 0.24 7.09 -3.00
C ALA A 374 0.67 6.32 -1.75
N THR A 375 -0.16 5.39 -1.27
CA THR A 375 0.18 4.56 -0.10
C THR A 375 1.40 3.67 -0.39
N ALA A 376 1.47 3.05 -1.57
CA ALA A 376 2.62 2.25 -1.98
C ALA A 376 3.93 3.06 -2.05
N MET A 377 3.87 4.32 -2.50
CA MET A 377 5.04 5.23 -2.53
C MET A 377 5.51 5.65 -1.14
N LEU A 378 4.57 5.89 -0.23
CA LEU A 378 4.85 6.46 1.08
C LEU A 378 5.18 5.39 2.12
N ALA A 379 4.73 4.14 1.91
CA ALA A 379 4.93 3.06 2.86
C ALA A 379 6.40 2.86 3.28
N PRO A 380 7.38 2.88 2.35
CA PRO A 380 8.80 2.79 2.67
C PRO A 380 9.39 3.85 3.62
N PHE A 381 8.70 4.96 3.87
CA PHE A 381 9.14 5.94 4.87
C PHE A 381 9.02 5.43 6.31
N MET A 382 8.21 4.40 6.56
CA MET A 382 8.30 3.67 7.83
C MET A 382 9.60 2.85 7.86
N PRO A 383 10.43 2.97 8.90
CA PRO A 383 11.57 2.09 9.08
C PRO A 383 11.12 0.63 9.23
N CYS A 384 11.63 -0.26 8.38
CA CYS A 384 11.38 -1.70 8.44
C CYS A 384 12.44 -2.41 9.30
N GLY A 385 12.23 -3.69 9.64
CA GLY A 385 13.14 -4.50 10.45
C GLY A 385 14.60 -4.47 9.95
N ALA A 386 14.81 -4.57 8.64
CA ALA A 386 16.13 -4.48 8.01
C ALA A 386 16.87 -3.14 8.22
N LYS A 387 16.20 -2.08 8.69
CA LYS A 387 16.83 -0.79 9.01
C LYS A 387 17.26 -0.71 10.48
N ILE A 388 16.84 -1.66 11.33
CA ILE A 388 17.18 -1.69 12.76
C ILE A 388 18.70 -1.81 12.98
N PRO A 389 19.44 -2.69 12.26
CA PRO A 389 20.90 -2.76 12.42
C PRO A 389 21.61 -1.42 12.14
N VAL A 390 21.15 -0.70 11.11
CA VAL A 390 21.69 0.62 10.78
C VAL A 390 21.38 1.64 11.89
N ILE A 391 20.16 1.65 12.42
CA ILE A 391 19.79 2.54 13.53
C ILE A 391 20.63 2.20 14.77
N ALA A 392 20.77 0.91 15.10
CA ALA A 392 21.54 0.45 16.25
C ALA A 392 23.02 0.83 16.14
N LEU A 393 23.65 0.59 14.99
CA LEU A 393 25.05 0.97 14.74
C LEU A 393 25.29 2.46 15.00
N PHE A 394 24.49 3.34 14.38
CA PHE A 394 24.67 4.78 14.53
C PHE A 394 24.28 5.28 15.94
N ALA A 395 23.26 4.69 16.56
CA ALA A 395 22.88 5.00 17.93
C ALA A 395 23.98 4.63 18.94
N GLY A 396 24.56 3.44 18.82
CA GLY A 396 25.67 2.98 19.66
C GLY A 396 26.94 3.80 19.44
N ALA A 397 27.35 3.97 18.17
CA ALA A 397 28.58 4.68 17.83
C ALA A 397 28.58 6.16 18.22
N PHE A 398 27.52 6.91 17.88
CA PHE A 398 27.52 8.38 18.00
C PHE A 398 26.70 8.91 19.18
N PHE A 399 25.78 8.12 19.71
CA PHE A 399 24.76 8.57 20.67
C PHE A 399 24.67 7.76 21.95
N LYS A 400 25.62 6.85 22.24
CA LYS A 400 25.66 6.03 23.47
C LYS A 400 24.35 5.26 23.70
N ASP A 401 23.88 4.59 22.65
CA ASP A 401 22.66 3.75 22.69
C ASP A 401 21.38 4.50 23.09
N ALA A 402 21.31 5.79 22.77
CA ALA A 402 20.18 6.60 23.17
C ALA A 402 18.88 6.18 22.45
N TRP A 403 17.89 5.75 23.24
CA TRP A 403 16.58 5.28 22.76
C TRP A 403 15.85 6.28 21.85
N TRP A 404 16.09 7.58 22.05
CA TRP A 404 15.43 8.64 21.28
C TRP A 404 15.84 8.64 19.81
N VAL A 405 17.00 8.08 19.44
CA VAL A 405 17.44 7.99 18.04
C VAL A 405 16.46 7.14 17.24
N SER A 406 16.14 5.94 17.75
CA SER A 406 15.14 5.06 17.12
C SER A 406 13.76 5.72 17.10
N ALA A 407 13.31 6.26 18.23
CA ALA A 407 12.02 6.95 18.31
C ALA A 407 11.91 8.09 17.28
N LEU A 408 12.96 8.91 17.15
CA LEU A 408 13.04 9.99 16.17
C LEU A 408 12.84 9.45 14.76
N MET A 409 13.55 8.39 14.37
CA MET A 409 13.43 7.79 13.02
C MET A 409 12.02 7.31 12.69
N TYR A 410 11.30 6.72 13.66
CA TYR A 410 9.91 6.31 13.44
C TYR A 410 8.97 7.51 13.36
N PHE A 411 9.10 8.49 14.24
CA PHE A 411 8.24 9.67 14.24
C PHE A 411 8.46 10.58 13.04
N SER A 412 9.71 10.80 12.59
CA SER A 412 9.97 11.53 11.35
C SER A 412 9.47 10.74 10.13
N GLY A 413 9.55 9.41 10.14
CA GLY A 413 8.94 8.57 9.11
C GLY A 413 7.42 8.81 8.99
N ILE A 414 6.71 8.79 10.11
CA ILE A 414 5.26 9.09 10.17
C ILE A 414 4.98 10.52 9.66
N ALA A 415 5.76 11.50 10.10
CA ALA A 415 5.61 12.89 9.63
C ALA A 415 5.81 13.01 8.10
N LEU A 416 6.81 12.33 7.55
CA LEU A 416 7.08 12.30 6.11
C LEU A 416 5.97 11.62 5.31
N ILE A 417 5.28 10.63 5.88
CA ILE A 417 4.09 10.03 5.24
C ILE A 417 2.98 11.06 5.11
N PHE A 418 2.69 11.83 6.17
CA PHE A 418 1.65 12.86 6.13
C PHE A 418 2.02 14.01 5.18
N LEU A 419 3.25 14.50 5.25
CA LEU A 419 3.76 15.56 4.36
C LEU A 419 3.83 15.08 2.91
N GLY A 420 4.30 13.87 2.68
CA GLY A 420 4.38 13.23 1.37
C GLY A 420 2.98 13.00 0.77
N ALA A 421 1.99 12.60 1.56
CA ALA A 421 0.61 12.48 1.10
C ALA A 421 0.03 13.82 0.64
N LEU A 422 0.27 14.89 1.42
CA LEU A 422 -0.11 16.25 1.03
C LEU A 422 0.59 16.70 -0.25
N LEU A 423 1.89 16.40 -0.39
CA LEU A 423 2.67 16.74 -1.56
C LEU A 423 2.18 16.00 -2.81
N ILE A 424 1.92 14.69 -2.71
CA ILE A 424 1.32 13.90 -3.80
C ILE A 424 -0.06 14.47 -4.15
N ASN A 425 -0.85 14.94 -3.17
CA ASN A 425 -2.12 15.62 -3.45
C ASN A 425 -1.95 16.87 -4.28
N LEU A 426 -0.95 17.69 -3.98
CA LEU A 426 -0.63 18.90 -4.74
C LEU A 426 -0.16 18.56 -6.16
N ILE A 427 0.76 17.60 -6.30
CA ILE A 427 1.33 17.21 -7.61
C ILE A 427 0.26 16.62 -8.53
N THR A 428 -0.68 15.86 -7.97
CA THR A 428 -1.71 15.14 -8.75
C THR A 428 -2.98 15.97 -9.00
N GLY A 429 -3.12 17.16 -8.41
CA GLY A 429 -4.22 18.09 -8.70
C GLY A 429 -5.57 17.73 -8.07
N TYR A 430 -5.63 16.74 -7.16
CA TYR A 430 -6.86 16.34 -6.47
C TYR A 430 -7.01 17.12 -5.16
N LYS A 431 -7.47 18.37 -5.25
CA LYS A 431 -7.67 19.23 -4.06
C LYS A 431 -9.04 19.10 -3.40
N ALA A 432 -10.04 18.42 -3.99
CA ALA A 432 -11.43 18.70 -3.57
C ALA A 432 -12.47 17.59 -3.63
N ARG A 433 -12.12 16.30 -3.79
CA ARG A 433 -13.15 15.24 -3.74
C ARG A 433 -12.69 14.06 -2.90
N LYS A 434 -13.26 13.96 -1.69
CA LYS A 434 -13.05 12.83 -0.78
C LYS A 434 -13.68 11.60 -1.40
N SER A 435 -12.95 10.50 -1.50
CA SER A 435 -13.59 9.19 -1.61
C SER A 435 -14.44 9.00 -0.35
N PHE A 436 -15.70 8.62 -0.50
CA PHE A 436 -16.50 8.23 0.66
C PHE A 436 -15.95 6.89 1.15
N PHE A 437 -15.15 6.93 2.22
CA PHE A 437 -14.78 5.72 2.93
C PHE A 437 -16.02 5.16 3.60
N ILE A 438 -16.68 4.23 2.92
CA ILE A 438 -17.83 3.49 3.44
C ILE A 438 -17.37 2.04 3.55
N ILE A 439 -17.14 1.58 4.77
CA ILE A 439 -16.80 0.20 5.07
C ILE A 439 -17.96 -0.46 5.81
N GLU A 440 -18.46 -1.56 5.28
CA GLU A 440 -19.29 -2.47 6.07
C GLU A 440 -18.36 -3.21 7.01
N LEU A 441 -18.56 -3.05 8.32
CA LEU A 441 -17.81 -3.82 9.31
C LEU A 441 -18.22 -5.29 9.16
N PRO A 442 -17.28 -6.21 8.84
CA PRO A 442 -17.60 -7.62 8.78
C PRO A 442 -17.98 -8.13 10.17
N GLU A 443 -18.85 -9.13 10.25
CA GLU A 443 -19.14 -9.83 11.50
C GLU A 443 -17.86 -10.45 12.08
N TYR A 444 -17.76 -10.49 13.41
CA TYR A 444 -16.67 -11.19 14.10
C TYR A 444 -16.69 -12.67 13.72
N LYS A 445 -15.53 -13.18 13.30
CA LYS A 445 -15.34 -14.60 13.01
C LYS A 445 -14.15 -15.10 13.80
N ALA A 446 -14.22 -16.35 14.27
CA ALA A 446 -13.06 -17.01 14.80
C ALA A 446 -12.00 -17.13 13.67
N PRO A 447 -10.75 -16.75 13.92
CA PRO A 447 -9.72 -16.76 12.88
C PRO A 447 -9.44 -18.19 12.41
N SER A 448 -9.26 -18.37 11.11
CA SER A 448 -9.01 -19.69 10.54
C SER A 448 -7.52 -20.01 10.59
N PHE A 449 -7.07 -20.83 11.54
CA PHE A 449 -5.65 -21.21 11.64
C PHE A 449 -5.10 -21.79 10.34
N TRP A 450 -5.88 -22.66 9.68
CA TRP A 450 -5.50 -23.25 8.39
C TRP A 450 -5.49 -22.25 7.24
N GLY A 451 -6.44 -21.29 7.22
CA GLY A 451 -6.46 -20.23 6.21
C GLY A 451 -5.29 -19.27 6.37
N ALA A 452 -4.97 -18.90 7.62
CA ALA A 452 -3.78 -18.11 7.95
C ALA A 452 -2.49 -18.82 7.55
N PHE A 453 -2.36 -20.13 7.81
CA PHE A 453 -1.22 -20.94 7.39
C PHE A 453 -1.07 -20.98 5.86
N LYS A 454 -2.16 -21.22 5.12
CA LYS A 454 -2.13 -21.21 3.65
C LYS A 454 -1.77 -19.82 3.09
N SER A 455 -2.30 -18.76 3.70
CA SER A 455 -1.95 -17.38 3.37
C SER A 455 -0.46 -17.12 3.62
N MET A 456 0.08 -17.52 4.78
CA MET A 456 1.49 -17.45 5.12
C MET A 456 2.35 -18.15 4.06
N CYS A 457 2.08 -19.43 3.74
CA CYS A 457 2.88 -20.18 2.77
C CYS A 457 2.83 -19.56 1.36
N SER A 458 1.65 -19.13 0.89
CA SER A 458 1.53 -18.50 -0.42
C SER A 458 2.25 -17.15 -0.52
N ARG A 459 2.21 -16.33 0.54
CA ARG A 459 2.93 -15.04 0.60
C ARG A 459 4.44 -15.25 0.78
N GLY A 460 4.85 -16.22 1.60
CA GLY A 460 6.24 -16.62 1.78
C GLY A 460 6.87 -17.13 0.49
N TRP A 461 6.15 -17.97 -0.28
CA TRP A 461 6.61 -18.39 -1.61
C TRP A 461 6.77 -17.22 -2.58
N ALA A 462 5.82 -16.27 -2.57
CA ALA A 462 5.93 -15.07 -3.39
C ALA A 462 7.13 -14.18 -3.00
N TYR A 463 7.51 -14.15 -1.71
CA TYR A 463 8.74 -13.51 -1.24
C TYR A 463 9.97 -14.23 -1.80
N ILE A 464 10.07 -15.56 -1.68
CA ILE A 464 11.20 -16.33 -2.21
C ILE A 464 11.38 -16.08 -3.72
N VAL A 465 10.32 -16.25 -4.51
CA VAL A 465 10.42 -16.14 -5.98
C VAL A 465 10.82 -14.73 -6.43
N LYS A 466 10.39 -13.68 -5.72
CA LYS A 466 10.64 -12.29 -6.14
C LYS A 466 11.92 -11.70 -5.55
N ALA A 467 12.23 -12.03 -4.30
CA ALA A 467 13.36 -11.46 -3.57
C ALA A 467 14.65 -12.26 -3.80
N ALA A 468 14.58 -13.59 -3.88
CA ALA A 468 15.76 -14.44 -3.96
C ALA A 468 16.62 -14.13 -5.19
N THR A 469 16.01 -14.01 -6.37
CA THR A 469 16.75 -13.78 -7.62
C THR A 469 17.46 -12.43 -7.61
N ILE A 470 16.81 -11.40 -7.08
CA ILE A 470 17.35 -10.04 -7.03
C ILE A 470 18.47 -9.97 -5.97
N ILE A 471 18.22 -10.48 -4.76
CA ILE A 471 19.18 -10.44 -3.65
C ILE A 471 20.42 -11.25 -4.01
N LEU A 472 20.27 -12.45 -4.56
CA LEU A 472 21.41 -13.30 -4.97
C LEU A 472 22.29 -12.63 -6.03
N LEU A 473 21.68 -12.09 -7.10
CA LEU A 473 22.44 -11.39 -8.15
C LEU A 473 23.16 -10.17 -7.61
N CYS A 474 22.51 -9.42 -6.74
CA CYS A 474 23.08 -8.21 -6.18
C CYS A 474 24.15 -8.50 -5.12
N ASN A 475 23.98 -9.54 -4.29
CA ASN A 475 24.99 -9.97 -3.32
C ASN A 475 26.26 -10.47 -4.02
N MET A 476 26.10 -11.31 -5.04
CA MET A 476 27.21 -11.74 -5.89
C MET A 476 27.93 -10.55 -6.55
N ALA A 477 27.18 -9.57 -7.05
CA ALA A 477 27.77 -8.36 -7.63
C ALA A 477 28.53 -7.53 -6.59
N ILE A 478 27.97 -7.32 -5.39
CA ILE A 478 28.65 -6.61 -4.30
C ILE A 478 29.94 -7.32 -3.93
N GLN A 479 29.89 -8.64 -3.72
CA GLN A 479 31.06 -9.41 -3.31
C GLN A 479 32.18 -9.36 -4.35
N LEU A 480 31.83 -9.44 -5.63
CA LEU A 480 32.78 -9.23 -6.73
C LEU A 480 33.39 -7.82 -6.70
N MET A 481 32.56 -6.80 -6.49
CA MET A 481 33.01 -5.41 -6.48
C MET A 481 33.88 -5.08 -5.25
N GLN A 482 33.62 -5.71 -4.11
CA GLN A 482 34.39 -5.53 -2.87
C GLN A 482 35.74 -6.27 -2.94
N THR A 483 35.75 -7.49 -3.46
CA THR A 483 36.93 -8.38 -3.40
C THR A 483 37.94 -8.09 -4.51
N PHE A 484 37.51 -7.64 -5.68
CA PHE A 484 38.36 -7.56 -6.87
C PHE A 484 38.61 -6.12 -7.36
N THR A 485 39.74 -5.96 -8.04
CA THR A 485 40.04 -4.79 -8.88
C THR A 485 39.45 -4.96 -10.29
N TRP A 486 39.42 -3.91 -11.12
CA TRP A 486 38.98 -4.00 -12.52
C TRP A 486 39.77 -5.01 -13.39
N LYS A 487 40.94 -5.44 -12.92
CA LYS A 487 41.76 -6.49 -13.55
C LYS A 487 41.45 -7.90 -13.02
N PHE A 488 40.43 -8.05 -12.17
CA PHE A 488 40.05 -9.30 -11.49
C PHE A 488 41.16 -9.92 -10.64
N THR A 489 42.05 -9.08 -10.09
CA THR A 489 42.97 -9.48 -9.03
C THR A 489 42.36 -9.15 -7.68
N VAL A 490 42.67 -9.93 -6.64
CA VAL A 490 42.23 -9.64 -5.27
C VAL A 490 42.77 -8.27 -4.86
N ALA A 491 41.89 -7.40 -4.37
CA ALA A 491 42.24 -6.06 -3.92
C ALA A 491 43.08 -6.15 -2.62
N GLN A 492 44.20 -5.43 -2.57
CA GLN A 492 45.06 -5.40 -1.36
C GLN A 492 44.53 -4.46 -0.28
N SER A 493 43.63 -3.55 -0.66
CA SER A 493 42.94 -2.62 0.23
C SER A 493 41.58 -2.26 -0.34
N ALA A 494 40.63 -1.92 0.53
CA ALA A 494 39.27 -1.55 0.14
C ALA A 494 39.24 -0.37 -0.86
N ASP A 495 40.19 0.58 -0.77
CA ASP A 495 40.32 1.73 -1.67
C ASP A 495 40.62 1.35 -3.14
N THR A 496 41.22 0.18 -3.37
CA THR A 496 41.58 -0.29 -4.73
C THR A 496 40.50 -1.18 -5.37
N SER A 497 39.42 -1.45 -4.64
CA SER A 497 38.30 -2.28 -5.09
C SER A 497 37.52 -1.63 -6.24
N ILE A 498 36.83 -2.45 -7.04
CA ILE A 498 35.87 -1.94 -8.03
C ILE A 498 34.80 -1.09 -7.33
N LEU A 499 34.34 -1.49 -6.14
CA LEU A 499 33.33 -0.77 -5.38
C LEU A 499 33.77 0.67 -5.07
N ALA A 500 35.02 0.89 -4.66
CA ALA A 500 35.55 2.22 -4.38
C ALA A 500 35.48 3.12 -5.62
N SER A 501 35.81 2.59 -6.80
CA SER A 501 35.76 3.34 -8.06
C SER A 501 34.32 3.71 -8.48
N ILE A 502 33.34 2.82 -8.22
CA ILE A 502 31.93 3.06 -8.53
C ILE A 502 31.30 4.02 -7.52
N ALA A 503 31.69 3.93 -6.24
CA ALA A 503 31.12 4.73 -5.16
C ALA A 503 31.69 6.15 -5.10
N SER A 504 32.94 6.36 -5.53
CA SER A 504 33.61 7.68 -5.46
C SER A 504 32.82 8.82 -6.14
N PRO A 505 32.22 8.65 -7.33
CA PRO A 505 31.35 9.68 -7.92
C PRO A 505 30.11 9.99 -7.08
N PHE A 506 29.51 8.99 -6.44
CA PHE A 506 28.33 9.18 -5.59
C PHE A 506 28.67 9.88 -4.27
N ALA A 507 29.92 9.81 -3.81
CA ALA A 507 30.38 10.51 -2.61
C ALA A 507 30.16 12.02 -2.71
N TYR A 508 30.30 12.63 -3.89
CA TYR A 508 30.04 14.06 -4.12
C TYR A 508 28.59 14.45 -3.85
N ILE A 509 27.63 13.55 -4.08
CA ILE A 509 26.21 13.78 -3.77
C ILE A 509 26.01 13.80 -2.24
N LEU A 510 26.81 13.04 -1.48
CA LEU A 510 26.72 12.96 -0.03
C LEU A 510 27.46 14.08 0.71
N VAL A 511 28.40 14.78 0.07
CA VAL A 511 29.16 15.87 0.72
C VAL A 511 28.24 16.92 1.35
N PRO A 512 27.15 17.40 0.70
CA PRO A 512 26.21 18.34 1.33
C PRO A 512 25.42 17.77 2.53
N ILE A 513 25.41 16.46 2.72
CA ILE A 513 24.68 15.76 3.79
C ILE A 513 25.61 15.39 4.95
N VAL A 514 26.86 15.05 4.66
CA VAL A 514 27.81 14.53 5.65
C VAL A 514 28.92 15.53 5.97
N GLY A 515 29.19 16.49 5.09
CA GLY A 515 30.25 17.50 5.23
C GLY A 515 31.63 17.05 4.77
N VAL A 516 31.85 15.74 4.64
CA VAL A 516 33.12 15.10 4.27
C VAL A 516 32.93 14.27 3.01
N LEU A 517 33.96 14.26 2.15
CA LEU A 517 34.01 13.37 1.00
C LEU A 517 34.46 11.98 1.44
N SER A 518 33.52 11.06 1.62
CA SER A 518 33.78 9.66 1.95
C SER A 518 33.14 8.74 0.91
N TRP A 519 33.97 8.01 0.19
CA TRP A 519 33.50 6.99 -0.75
C TRP A 519 32.94 5.77 0.00
N GLN A 520 33.42 5.49 1.22
CA GLN A 520 32.95 4.38 2.05
C GLN A 520 31.47 4.57 2.43
N LEU A 521 31.09 5.79 2.84
CA LEU A 521 29.68 6.13 3.11
C LEU A 521 28.83 6.06 1.84
N ALA A 522 29.39 6.41 0.68
CA ALA A 522 28.70 6.29 -0.59
C ALA A 522 28.51 4.82 -1.02
N ALA A 523 29.53 4.00 -0.82
CA ALA A 523 29.49 2.56 -1.08
C ALA A 523 28.41 1.90 -0.23
N ALA A 524 28.38 2.19 1.07
CA ALA A 524 27.35 1.67 1.97
C ALA A 524 25.93 2.15 1.61
N ALA A 525 25.76 3.40 1.13
CA ALA A 525 24.47 3.87 0.66
C ALA A 525 24.01 3.16 -0.63
N ILE A 526 24.94 2.84 -1.54
CA ILE A 526 24.66 2.10 -2.79
C ILE A 526 24.26 0.66 -2.48
N THR A 527 25.01 -0.03 -1.65
CA THR A 527 24.68 -1.41 -1.23
C THR A 527 23.37 -1.45 -0.45
N GLY A 528 23.04 -0.38 0.28
CA GLY A 528 21.75 -0.17 0.93
C GLY A 528 20.53 -0.18 0.01
N PHE A 529 20.67 0.11 -1.29
CA PHE A 529 19.56 -0.02 -2.26
C PHE A 529 19.26 -1.46 -2.63
N ILE A 530 20.23 -2.36 -2.46
CA ILE A 530 20.06 -3.79 -2.69
C ILE A 530 19.35 -4.39 -1.47
N ALA A 531 19.97 -4.24 -0.30
CA ALA A 531 19.50 -4.71 0.99
C ALA A 531 19.93 -3.69 2.06
N LYS A 532 19.00 -3.28 2.94
CA LYS A 532 19.24 -2.15 3.86
C LYS A 532 20.14 -2.56 5.04
N GLU A 533 20.10 -3.82 5.41
CA GLU A 533 20.95 -4.47 6.39
C GLU A 533 22.43 -4.47 5.94
N ASN A 534 22.70 -4.61 4.64
CA ASN A 534 24.05 -4.63 4.08
C ASN A 534 24.82 -3.31 4.23
N VAL A 535 24.14 -2.22 4.60
CA VAL A 535 24.80 -0.93 4.91
C VAL A 535 25.83 -1.14 6.02
N VAL A 536 25.47 -1.88 7.08
CA VAL A 536 26.37 -2.11 8.23
C VAL A 536 27.58 -2.95 7.82
N GLY A 537 27.37 -4.07 7.14
CA GLY A 537 28.47 -4.92 6.65
C GLY A 537 29.38 -4.19 5.67
N THR A 538 28.82 -3.34 4.79
CA THR A 538 29.64 -2.53 3.88
C THR A 538 30.48 -1.49 4.62
N LEU A 539 29.94 -0.86 5.67
CA LEU A 539 30.72 0.06 6.50
C LEU A 539 31.86 -0.68 7.21
N ALA A 540 31.59 -1.86 7.78
CA ALA A 540 32.60 -2.68 8.46
C ALA A 540 33.78 -3.05 7.55
N VAL A 541 33.50 -3.45 6.30
CA VAL A 541 34.53 -3.86 5.32
C VAL A 541 35.24 -2.65 4.68
N CYS A 542 34.54 -1.54 4.45
CA CYS A 542 35.10 -0.40 3.70
C CYS A 542 35.94 0.54 4.58
N PHE A 543 35.70 0.58 5.89
CA PHE A 543 36.53 1.34 6.82
C PHE A 543 37.53 0.42 7.50
N VAL A 544 38.82 0.70 7.30
CA VAL A 544 39.91 -0.06 7.90
C VAL A 544 39.76 -0.07 9.43
N GLY A 545 39.72 -1.28 10.01
CA GLY A 545 39.60 -1.49 11.45
C GLY A 545 38.17 -1.59 12.00
N LEU A 546 37.13 -1.24 11.23
CA LEU A 546 35.74 -1.44 11.68
C LEU A 546 35.32 -2.91 11.72
N GLU A 547 35.92 -3.76 10.89
CA GLU A 547 35.71 -5.23 10.91
C GLU A 547 36.03 -5.89 12.27
N ASN A 548 36.88 -5.27 13.09
CA ASN A 548 37.20 -5.76 14.43
C ASN A 548 36.28 -5.21 15.53
N LEU A 549 35.38 -4.29 15.18
CA LEU A 549 34.53 -3.53 16.10
C LEU A 549 33.03 -3.71 15.79
N ILE A 550 32.73 -4.22 14.60
CA ILE A 550 31.39 -4.53 14.12
C ILE A 550 31.40 -6.00 13.74
N ASP A 551 30.52 -6.77 14.37
CA ASP A 551 30.25 -8.12 13.97
C ASP A 551 29.56 -8.10 12.60
N THR A 552 30.22 -8.64 11.58
CA THR A 552 29.69 -8.66 10.21
C THR A 552 28.62 -9.73 9.98
N GLU A 553 28.52 -10.72 10.87
CA GLU A 553 27.53 -11.79 10.82
C GLU A 553 26.23 -11.31 11.51
N GLU A 554 26.34 -10.75 12.72
CA GLU A 554 25.20 -10.21 13.45
C GLU A 554 24.81 -8.78 13.01
N LEU A 555 25.65 -8.10 12.23
CA LEU A 555 25.50 -6.69 11.84
C LEU A 555 25.33 -5.77 13.06
N ALA A 556 26.03 -6.10 14.14
CA ALA A 556 25.93 -5.46 15.44
C ALA A 556 27.28 -4.87 15.87
N LEU A 557 27.21 -3.82 16.69
CA LEU A 557 28.40 -3.18 17.23
C LEU A 557 28.88 -3.95 18.46
N MET A 558 30.18 -4.24 18.55
CA MET A 558 30.76 -4.94 19.70
C MET A 558 30.66 -4.08 20.97
N GLU A 559 30.42 -4.72 22.11
CA GLU A 559 30.20 -4.01 23.38
C GLU A 559 31.38 -3.08 23.72
N GLY A 560 31.09 -1.79 23.93
CA GLY A 560 32.10 -0.77 24.23
C GLY A 560 32.83 -0.16 23.03
N ALA A 561 32.62 -0.66 21.80
CA ALA A 561 33.34 -0.19 20.61
C ALA A 561 32.88 1.18 20.07
N GLY A 562 31.80 1.75 20.61
CA GLY A 562 31.10 2.89 20.00
C GLY A 562 31.98 4.12 19.76
N SER A 563 32.81 4.49 20.73
CA SER A 563 33.71 5.65 20.60
C SER A 563 34.81 5.45 19.56
N GLU A 564 35.30 4.22 19.42
CA GLU A 564 36.33 3.88 18.43
C GLU A 564 35.75 3.89 17.01
N VAL A 565 34.54 3.32 16.84
CA VAL A 565 33.81 3.36 15.57
C VAL A 565 33.57 4.80 15.12
N ALA A 566 33.11 5.68 16.03
CA ALA A 566 32.92 7.10 15.70
C ALA A 566 34.24 7.80 15.34
N GLY A 567 35.35 7.43 16.01
CA GLY A 567 36.69 7.93 15.70
C GLY A 567 37.17 7.52 14.30
N ILE A 568 36.98 6.26 13.92
CA ILE A 568 37.38 5.71 12.61
C ILE A 568 36.56 6.33 11.47
N MET A 569 35.24 6.49 11.68
CA MET A 569 34.38 7.11 10.67
C MET A 569 34.66 8.60 10.48
N ALA A 570 35.25 9.27 11.47
CA ALA A 570 35.70 10.67 11.41
C ALA A 570 34.62 11.68 10.94
N ILE A 571 33.36 11.46 11.34
CA ILE A 571 32.22 12.35 11.05
C ILE A 571 31.63 12.93 12.34
N SER A 572 30.99 14.10 12.25
CA SER A 572 30.31 14.69 13.39
C SER A 572 29.03 13.92 13.75
N LYS A 573 28.53 14.08 14.97
CA LYS A 573 27.25 13.48 15.40
C LYS A 573 26.08 13.96 14.54
N VAL A 574 26.10 15.22 14.11
CA VAL A 574 25.07 15.79 13.23
C VAL A 574 25.15 15.14 11.85
N ALA A 575 26.35 14.96 11.30
CA ALA A 575 26.57 14.28 10.03
C ALA A 575 26.14 12.80 10.08
N ALA A 576 26.42 12.12 11.19
CA ALA A 576 25.97 10.76 11.45
C ALA A 576 24.43 10.65 11.45
N LEU A 577 23.74 11.58 12.14
CA LEU A 577 22.28 11.62 12.15
C LEU A 577 21.69 11.91 10.76
N ALA A 578 22.30 12.85 10.02
CA ALA A 578 21.89 13.18 8.66
C ALA A 578 22.07 11.99 7.71
N TYR A 579 23.22 11.31 7.77
CA TYR A 579 23.48 10.11 6.97
C TYR A 579 22.55 8.95 7.32
N LEU A 580 22.21 8.77 8.60
CA LEU A 580 21.21 7.82 9.04
C LEU A 580 19.85 8.13 8.40
N MET A 581 19.36 9.36 8.51
CA MET A 581 18.09 9.77 7.88
C MET A 581 18.11 9.61 6.36
N PHE A 582 19.25 9.84 5.71
CA PHE A 582 19.41 9.62 4.27
C PHE A 582 19.19 8.15 3.92
N ASN A 583 19.89 7.24 4.62
CA ASN A 583 19.75 5.81 4.37
C ASN A 583 18.33 5.29 4.66
N LEU A 584 17.66 5.87 5.66
CA LEU A 584 16.32 5.45 6.07
C LEU A 584 15.21 5.95 5.14
N TYR A 585 15.30 7.16 4.60
CA TYR A 585 14.22 7.78 3.81
C TYR A 585 14.49 7.84 2.30
N THR A 586 15.61 7.29 1.84
CA THR A 586 15.85 6.99 0.42
C THR A 586 15.00 5.81 -0.07
N PRO A 587 14.95 5.57 -1.40
CA PRO A 587 14.26 4.40 -1.95
C PRO A 587 14.58 3.09 -1.19
N PRO A 588 13.57 2.22 -1.01
CA PRO A 588 13.75 0.98 -0.27
C PRO A 588 14.58 -0.03 -1.06
N CYS A 589 14.78 -1.22 -0.50
CA CYS A 589 15.45 -2.32 -1.19
C CYS A 589 14.78 -2.65 -2.54
N PHE A 590 15.55 -3.22 -3.48
CA PHE A 590 15.06 -3.58 -4.81
C PHE A 590 13.85 -4.51 -4.79
N ALA A 591 13.74 -5.42 -3.81
CA ALA A 591 12.56 -6.25 -3.63
C ALA A 591 11.29 -5.41 -3.35
N ALA A 592 11.41 -4.36 -2.53
CA ALA A 592 10.31 -3.43 -2.25
C ALA A 592 9.99 -2.54 -3.45
N ILE A 593 10.99 -2.11 -4.22
CA ILE A 593 10.77 -1.40 -5.49
C ILE A 593 10.03 -2.30 -6.50
N GLY A 594 10.37 -3.59 -6.57
CA GLY A 594 9.67 -4.59 -7.37
C GLY A 594 8.21 -4.77 -6.95
N ALA A 595 7.94 -4.82 -5.65
CA ALA A 595 6.57 -4.83 -5.10
C ALA A 595 5.82 -3.54 -5.44
N MET A 596 6.49 -2.39 -5.33
CA MET A 596 5.95 -1.07 -5.67
C MET A 596 5.54 -1.01 -7.15
N ASN A 597 6.36 -1.54 -8.05
CA ASN A 597 6.05 -1.64 -9.48
C ASN A 597 4.78 -2.47 -9.74
N ALA A 598 4.66 -3.63 -9.07
CA ALA A 598 3.51 -4.51 -9.22
C ALA A 598 2.18 -3.85 -8.78
N GLU A 599 2.20 -3.04 -7.71
CA GLU A 599 1.00 -2.37 -7.19
C GLU A 599 0.66 -1.06 -7.93
N MET A 600 1.68 -0.36 -8.46
CA MET A 600 1.51 0.88 -9.21
C MET A 600 0.98 0.65 -10.62
N LYS A 601 1.40 -0.43 -11.28
CA LYS A 601 1.06 -0.77 -12.67
C LYS A 601 1.36 0.35 -13.69
N SER A 602 2.36 1.18 -13.40
CA SER A 602 2.78 2.28 -14.27
C SER A 602 4.22 2.68 -14.01
N ALA A 603 5.08 2.58 -15.03
CA ALA A 603 6.49 2.95 -14.95
C ALA A 603 6.68 4.43 -14.61
N LYS A 604 5.81 5.31 -15.12
CA LYS A 604 5.83 6.76 -14.80
C LYS A 604 5.63 7.01 -13.30
N TRP A 605 4.71 6.28 -12.68
CA TRP A 605 4.47 6.39 -11.23
C TRP A 605 5.59 5.75 -10.41
N LEU A 606 6.19 4.66 -10.89
CA LEU A 606 7.34 4.03 -10.25
C LEU A 606 8.53 4.99 -10.17
N TRP A 607 8.94 5.55 -11.31
CA TRP A 607 10.04 6.50 -11.36
C TRP A 607 9.71 7.80 -10.62
N GLY A 608 8.46 8.25 -10.66
CA GLY A 608 7.98 9.35 -9.82
C GLY A 608 8.08 9.05 -8.32
N GLY A 609 7.81 7.81 -7.90
CA GLY A 609 7.95 7.35 -6.51
C GLY A 609 9.39 7.27 -6.05
N ILE A 610 10.27 6.66 -6.84
CA ILE A 610 11.71 6.59 -6.57
C ILE A 610 12.31 8.01 -6.50
N GLY A 611 11.97 8.87 -7.47
CA GLY A 611 12.42 10.26 -7.48
C GLY A 611 11.92 11.06 -6.28
N LEU A 612 10.67 10.86 -5.86
CA LEU A 612 10.12 11.49 -4.66
C LEU A 612 10.86 11.03 -3.39
N GLN A 613 11.09 9.72 -3.22
CA GLN A 613 11.79 9.18 -2.07
C GLN A 613 13.23 9.68 -2.01
N LEU A 614 13.94 9.71 -3.15
CA LEU A 614 15.31 10.23 -3.22
C LEU A 614 15.35 11.73 -2.89
N ALA A 615 14.43 12.51 -3.46
CA ALA A 615 14.33 13.95 -3.20
C ALA A 615 14.03 14.25 -1.72
N VAL A 616 13.09 13.52 -1.12
CA VAL A 616 12.73 13.67 0.30
C VAL A 616 13.90 13.27 1.20
N GLY A 617 14.48 12.08 0.97
CA GLY A 617 15.62 11.60 1.75
C GLY A 617 16.81 12.56 1.68
N TYR A 618 17.15 13.06 0.48
CA TYR A 618 18.19 14.07 0.30
C TYR A 618 17.88 15.37 1.04
N THR A 619 16.67 15.92 0.85
CA THR A 619 16.28 17.22 1.43
C THR A 619 16.26 17.17 2.95
N VAL A 620 15.66 16.12 3.54
CA VAL A 620 15.61 15.95 5.01
C VAL A 620 17.02 15.88 5.58
N SER A 621 17.89 15.07 4.97
CA SER A 621 19.25 14.85 5.48
C SER A 621 20.11 16.11 5.34
N TYR A 622 20.00 16.82 4.23
CA TYR A 622 20.64 18.11 4.03
C TYR A 622 20.20 19.15 5.07
N LEU A 623 18.90 19.25 5.35
CA LEU A 623 18.37 20.18 6.36
C LEU A 623 18.86 19.82 7.76
N VAL A 624 18.88 18.53 8.10
CA VAL A 624 19.38 18.05 9.40
C VAL A 624 20.87 18.39 9.56
N TYR A 625 21.68 18.15 8.54
CA TYR A 625 23.10 18.48 8.58
C TYR A 625 23.35 19.99 8.69
N THR A 626 22.73 20.78 7.80
CA THR A 626 23.00 22.22 7.72
C THR A 626 22.47 22.95 8.94
N ILE A 627 21.20 22.73 9.31
CA ILE A 627 20.58 23.39 10.47
C ILE A 627 21.20 22.85 11.76
N GLY A 628 21.42 21.54 11.86
CA GLY A 628 22.03 20.92 13.03
C GLY A 628 23.44 21.43 13.31
N SER A 629 24.28 21.56 12.27
CA SER A 629 25.65 22.06 12.43
C SER A 629 25.67 23.53 12.88
N ILE A 630 24.74 24.35 12.37
CA ILE A 630 24.59 25.75 12.80
C ILE A 630 24.15 25.84 14.28
N ILE A 631 23.20 25.00 14.70
CA ILE A 631 22.68 25.01 16.08
C ILE A 631 23.73 24.53 17.09
N VAL A 632 24.45 23.46 16.75
CA VAL A 632 25.46 22.85 17.64
C VAL A 632 26.77 23.65 17.66
N GLY A 633 26.99 24.52 16.67
CA GLY A 633 28.24 25.27 16.51
C GLY A 633 29.38 24.44 15.93
N ASP A 634 29.06 23.33 15.24
CA ASP A 634 30.03 22.49 14.52
C ASP A 634 30.55 23.22 13.27
N THR A 635 31.75 22.85 12.81
CA THR A 635 32.34 23.42 11.58
C THR A 635 31.52 23.03 10.36
N LEU A 636 30.68 23.94 9.88
CA LEU A 636 29.90 23.75 8.65
C LEU A 636 30.80 23.91 7.43
N ASN A 637 30.85 22.89 6.57
CA ASN A 637 31.42 23.01 5.23
C ASN A 637 30.50 23.91 4.36
N VAL A 638 30.81 25.20 4.30
CA VAL A 638 29.99 26.22 3.61
C VAL A 638 29.80 25.92 2.13
N GLY A 639 30.85 25.44 1.44
CA GLY A 639 30.77 25.08 0.03
C GLY A 639 29.79 23.93 -0.21
N ALA A 640 29.87 22.89 0.64
CA ALA A 640 28.94 21.77 0.62
C ALA A 640 27.49 22.21 0.93
N ALA A 641 27.32 23.09 1.92
CA ALA A 641 26.01 23.61 2.31
C ALA A 641 25.35 24.41 1.18
N ILE A 642 26.11 25.23 0.45
CA ILE A 642 25.62 25.97 -0.72
C ILE A 642 25.24 25.01 -1.85
N GLY A 643 26.08 24.01 -2.14
CA GLY A 643 25.79 22.99 -3.16
C GLY A 643 24.48 22.23 -2.87
N GLY A 644 24.28 21.82 -1.61
CA GLY A 644 23.03 21.18 -1.19
C GLY A 644 21.82 22.11 -1.27
N LEU A 645 21.97 23.40 -0.95
CA LEU A 645 20.89 24.38 -1.08
C LEU A 645 20.43 24.51 -2.54
N ILE A 646 21.39 24.60 -3.47
CA ILE A 646 21.10 24.66 -4.91
C ILE A 646 20.32 23.41 -5.35
N ALA A 647 20.75 22.22 -4.91
CA ALA A 647 20.05 20.98 -5.20
C ALA A 647 18.61 20.98 -4.67
N VAL A 648 18.39 21.42 -3.42
CA VAL A 648 17.04 21.52 -2.83
C VAL A 648 16.17 22.55 -3.56
N ILE A 649 16.74 23.67 -4.00
CA ILE A 649 16.03 24.68 -4.81
C ILE A 649 15.60 24.08 -6.15
N ILE A 650 16.49 23.34 -6.84
CA ILE A 650 16.18 22.68 -8.12
C ILE A 650 15.05 21.65 -7.93
N ILE A 651 15.13 20.81 -6.89
CA ILE A 651 14.08 19.83 -6.54
C ILE A 651 12.75 20.55 -6.32
N THR A 652 12.76 21.63 -5.53
CA THR A 652 11.56 22.41 -5.20
C THR A 652 10.96 23.07 -6.44
N ALA A 653 11.80 23.69 -7.29
CA ALA A 653 11.37 24.31 -8.54
C ALA A 653 10.75 23.27 -9.51
N PHE A 654 11.35 22.09 -9.60
CA PHE A 654 10.82 20.99 -10.41
C PHE A 654 9.45 20.53 -9.92
N ILE A 655 9.29 20.34 -8.61
CA ILE A 655 8.00 19.97 -7.98
C ILE A 655 6.94 21.05 -8.23
N ILE A 656 7.29 22.34 -8.07
CA ILE A 656 6.38 23.46 -8.35
C ILE A 656 5.96 23.45 -9.83
N GLY A 657 6.90 23.21 -10.75
CA GLY A 657 6.63 23.07 -12.18
C GLY A 657 5.62 21.96 -12.47
N LEU A 658 5.74 20.80 -11.81
CA LEU A 658 4.77 19.70 -11.91
C LEU A 658 3.38 20.12 -11.42
N ILE A 659 3.30 20.78 -10.27
CA ILE A 659 2.03 21.26 -9.69
C ILE A 659 1.34 22.24 -10.65
N ILE A 660 2.08 23.19 -11.21
CA ILE A 660 1.54 24.19 -12.16
C ILE A 660 1.02 23.49 -13.42
N ASN A 661 1.79 22.55 -13.98
CA ASN A 661 1.41 21.83 -15.18
C ASN A 661 0.15 20.98 -14.95
N THR A 662 0.06 20.27 -13.82
CA THR A 662 -1.13 19.49 -13.47
C THR A 662 -2.35 20.39 -13.32
N ASN A 663 -2.24 21.52 -12.62
CA ASN A 663 -3.36 22.46 -12.47
C ASN A 663 -3.82 23.04 -13.81
N LYS A 664 -2.90 23.30 -14.76
CA LYS A 664 -3.25 23.73 -16.11
C LYS A 664 -4.04 22.65 -16.86
N LYS A 665 -3.56 21.39 -16.85
CA LYS A 665 -4.26 20.26 -17.49
C LYS A 665 -5.66 20.02 -16.93
N MET A 666 -5.79 20.05 -15.60
CA MET A 666 -7.08 19.89 -14.94
C MET A 666 -8.08 20.98 -15.35
N LYS A 667 -7.64 22.24 -15.46
CA LYS A 667 -8.52 23.33 -15.93
C LYS A 667 -9.01 23.11 -17.37
N THR A 668 -8.18 22.53 -18.24
CA THR A 668 -8.53 22.23 -19.63
C THR A 668 -9.43 20.99 -19.76
N GLU A 669 -9.22 19.97 -18.94
CA GLU A 669 -9.95 18.70 -19.01
C GLU A 669 -11.35 18.78 -18.38
N TYR A 670 -11.51 19.62 -17.34
CA TYR A 670 -12.78 19.81 -16.62
C TYR A 670 -13.54 21.07 -17.04
N SER A 671 -13.13 21.76 -18.11
CA SER A 671 -13.95 22.84 -18.67
C SER A 671 -15.23 22.25 -19.28
N LEU A 672 -16.34 22.41 -18.57
CA LEU A 672 -17.66 21.91 -18.97
C LEU A 672 -18.21 22.57 -20.24
N ASN A 673 -17.61 23.67 -20.68
CA ASN A 673 -17.88 24.29 -21.97
C ASN A 673 -16.78 23.91 -22.96
N LYS A 674 -17.02 22.88 -23.77
CA LYS A 674 -16.40 22.85 -25.11
C LYS A 674 -16.99 24.04 -25.87
N LYS A 675 -16.15 25.01 -26.22
CA LYS A 675 -16.45 25.88 -27.36
C LYS A 675 -16.43 25.06 -28.65
#